data_AF-A0A6I8PLE0-F1
#
_entry.id   AF-A0A6I8PLE0-F1
#
_cell.length_a   1.000
_cell.length_b   1.000
_cell.length_c   1.000
_cell.angle_alpha   90.00
_cell.angle_beta   90.00
_cell.angle_gamma   90.00
#
_symmetry.space_group_name_H-M   'P 1'
#
loop_
_entity.id
_entity.type
_entity.pdbx_description
1 polymer ?
#
loop_
_entity_poly.entity_id
_entity_poly.type
_entity_poly.pdbx_seq_one_letter_code
_entity_poly.pdbx_strand_id
1 'polypeptide(L)'
;MNFLWLVTVHHTWKAVLFSAIYLMVHMWISCAAYSGPQSCPSVCSCSNQFSKVVCTRRGLSEVPQGIPSNTRSLNLMENNIQMIQADTFRHLHHLEVLQLGRNSIRQIEVGAFNGLASLNTLELFDNWLTVIPSGAFEYLSKLRELWLRNNPIESIPSYAFNRVPSLMRLDLGELKKLEYISEGAFEGLYNLKYLNLGMCNIRDMPNLTPLVGLEELEISGNNFPEIKPGSFHGLRSLKKLWIMNSQINTIERNAFDDLTSLVELNLAHNNVTSLPHDLFAPLKYLVELHLHHNPWDCDCDVLWLSWWLREYIPTNSTCCGRCHSPPHMRGKYVVEVDHSMFQCSAPFIMDAPRDLNISEGRMAELKCRTSAMSSVRWLLPNGTVLTHASNHPRITILNDGTLNFSQVLLTDTGVYTCMVTNVAGNSNASAYLNVSTAELNTSNYSFFTTVTVETTEVAPEDISMIFKPVPTTSTGYQPAYTTTTTVLIQTTKMPKQVAVPTSDAGDKMQTSLDEVMKTTKIIIGCFVAVTLLAAAMLIVFYKLRKRHQQRSTVAAARTVEIIQVDEDIPSGSPTGVSGEGAVVLPTIHDHMNYNTYKPAHHGAHWTANSIGNSLHSTITTISEPYIIQTHTKEKSHAEGT
;
A
#
# COMPACT_ATOMS: atom_id res chain seq x y z
N MET A 1 87.95 45.08 13.31
CA MET A 1 86.64 44.73 13.88
C MET A 1 85.50 45.25 12.99
N ASN A 2 85.48 44.90 11.69
CA ASN A 2 84.36 45.23 10.78
C ASN A 2 84.37 44.43 9.45
N PHE A 3 84.75 43.14 9.49
CA PHE A 3 84.74 42.27 8.28
C PHE A 3 84.29 40.82 8.57
N LEU A 4 83.60 40.59 9.69
CA LEU A 4 83.14 39.25 10.12
C LEU A 4 81.61 39.12 10.20
N TRP A 5 80.86 40.09 9.66
CA TRP A 5 79.39 40.13 9.74
C TRP A 5 78.66 39.97 8.39
N LEU A 6 79.38 39.73 7.27
CA LEU A 6 78.74 39.56 5.95
C LEU A 6 78.68 38.11 5.44
N VAL A 7 79.37 37.15 6.06
CA VAL A 7 79.43 35.76 5.57
C VAL A 7 78.40 34.84 6.26
N THR A 8 77.83 35.25 7.39
CA THR A 8 76.86 34.45 8.17
C THR A 8 75.40 34.64 7.77
N VAL A 9 75.06 35.69 7.02
CA VAL A 9 73.67 35.97 6.59
C VAL A 9 73.32 35.25 5.27
N HIS A 10 74.30 34.96 4.42
CA HIS A 10 74.05 34.34 3.12
C HIS A 10 73.86 32.81 3.18
N HIS A 11 74.40 32.17 4.24
CA HIS A 11 74.30 30.72 4.44
C HIS A 11 73.00 30.28 5.13
N THR A 12 72.42 31.15 5.98
CA THR A 12 71.16 30.89 6.68
C THR A 12 69.95 31.09 5.77
N TRP A 13 70.02 32.01 4.80
CA TRP A 13 68.92 32.22 3.85
C TRP A 13 68.81 31.07 2.82
N LYS A 14 69.94 30.51 2.38
CA LYS A 14 69.93 29.31 1.52
C LYS A 14 69.39 28.08 2.27
N ALA A 15 69.75 27.89 3.53
CA ALA A 15 69.26 26.76 4.34
C ALA A 15 67.73 26.83 4.60
N VAL A 16 67.20 28.02 4.83
CA VAL A 16 65.75 28.24 4.99
C VAL A 16 65.00 28.05 3.66
N LEU A 17 65.57 28.50 2.54
CA LEU A 17 64.97 28.27 1.21
C LEU A 17 64.93 26.79 0.84
N PHE A 18 66.01 26.04 1.09
CA PHE A 18 66.06 24.61 0.83
C PHE A 18 65.14 23.80 1.76
N SER A 19 65.00 24.20 3.03
CA SER A 19 64.04 23.61 3.97
C SER A 19 62.58 23.87 3.55
N ALA A 20 62.27 25.10 3.13
CA ALA A 20 60.94 25.46 2.63
C ALA A 20 60.60 24.75 1.31
N ILE A 21 61.57 24.61 0.39
CA ILE A 21 61.39 23.84 -0.84
C ILE A 21 61.24 22.35 -0.53
N TYR A 22 62.01 21.80 0.41
CA TYR A 22 61.89 20.41 0.84
C TYR A 22 60.52 20.12 1.49
N LEU A 23 60.02 21.04 2.33
CA LEU A 23 58.68 20.95 2.92
C LEU A 23 57.56 21.13 1.87
N MET A 24 57.74 22.01 0.89
CA MET A 24 56.78 22.20 -0.21
C MET A 24 56.77 21.00 -1.17
N VAL A 25 57.93 20.39 -1.43
CA VAL A 25 58.06 19.16 -2.22
C VAL A 25 57.50 17.95 -1.46
N HIS A 26 57.70 17.85 -0.14
CA HIS A 26 57.05 16.82 0.68
C HIS A 26 55.55 17.04 0.84
N MET A 27 55.07 18.30 0.87
CA MET A 27 53.64 18.62 0.77
C MET A 27 53.07 18.29 -0.60
N TRP A 28 53.81 18.53 -1.68
CA TRP A 28 53.42 18.12 -3.05
C TRP A 28 53.44 16.61 -3.23
N ILE A 29 54.41 15.90 -2.64
CA ILE A 29 54.49 14.43 -2.67
C ILE A 29 53.43 13.79 -1.76
N SER A 30 53.11 14.43 -0.62
CA SER A 30 52.01 13.99 0.26
C SER A 30 50.62 14.32 -0.32
N CYS A 31 50.50 15.37 -1.14
CA CYS A 31 49.29 15.63 -1.95
C CYS A 31 49.24 14.79 -3.24
N ALA A 32 50.37 14.23 -3.70
CA ALA A 32 50.44 13.31 -4.84
C ALA A 32 50.23 11.85 -4.45
N ALA A 33 50.03 11.55 -3.16
CA ALA A 33 49.70 10.22 -2.66
C ALA A 33 48.21 10.14 -2.30
N TYR A 34 47.33 10.11 -3.29
CA TYR A 34 46.17 9.19 -3.38
C TYR A 34 45.36 9.42 -4.68
N SER A 35 46.00 9.24 -5.82
CA SER A 35 45.31 8.72 -7.01
C SER A 35 46.16 7.59 -7.58
N GLY A 36 46.33 6.54 -6.77
CA GLY A 36 46.76 5.25 -7.30
C GLY A 36 45.86 4.89 -8.49
N PRO A 37 46.38 4.23 -9.53
CA PRO A 37 45.57 3.84 -10.69
C PRO A 37 44.31 3.16 -10.17
N GLN A 38 43.13 3.64 -10.58
CA GLN A 38 41.86 3.01 -10.23
C GLN A 38 41.98 1.54 -10.62
N SER A 39 42.16 0.69 -9.61
CA SER A 39 42.44 -0.71 -9.81
C SER A 39 41.20 -1.49 -9.41
N CYS A 40 40.86 -2.49 -10.21
CA CYS A 40 39.77 -3.39 -9.88
C CYS A 40 40.17 -4.20 -8.65
N PRO A 41 39.29 -4.38 -7.64
CA PRO A 41 39.54 -5.31 -6.56
C PRO A 41 39.90 -6.69 -7.11
N SER A 42 40.95 -7.34 -6.57
CA SER A 42 41.48 -8.60 -7.11
C SER A 42 40.47 -9.75 -7.11
N VAL A 43 39.53 -9.71 -6.16
CA VAL A 43 38.41 -10.66 -6.03
C VAL A 43 37.25 -10.37 -6.99
N CYS A 44 37.25 -9.23 -7.68
CA CYS A 44 36.17 -8.80 -8.55
C CYS A 44 36.60 -8.74 -10.02
N SER A 45 35.61 -8.66 -10.91
CA SER A 45 35.80 -8.40 -12.34
C SER A 45 35.18 -7.06 -12.70
N CYS A 46 35.99 -6.18 -13.29
CA CYS A 46 35.55 -4.84 -13.69
C CYS A 46 35.50 -4.73 -15.21
N SER A 47 34.48 -4.05 -15.72
CA SER A 47 34.23 -3.86 -17.16
C SER A 47 33.77 -2.43 -17.45
N ASN A 48 33.72 -2.06 -18.73
CA ASN A 48 33.23 -0.76 -19.21
C ASN A 48 33.88 0.44 -18.50
N GLN A 49 35.21 0.53 -18.58
CA GLN A 49 35.98 1.59 -17.91
C GLN A 49 35.68 1.68 -16.40
N PHE A 50 35.53 0.52 -15.73
CA PHE A 50 35.18 0.40 -14.31
C PHE A 50 33.75 0.84 -13.93
N SER A 51 32.85 1.09 -14.89
CA SER A 51 31.45 1.40 -14.58
C SER A 51 30.64 0.21 -14.07
N LYS A 52 31.06 -1.03 -14.39
CA LYS A 52 30.41 -2.25 -13.91
C LYS A 52 31.41 -3.13 -13.18
N VAL A 53 31.11 -3.45 -11.92
CA VAL A 53 31.95 -4.25 -11.02
C VAL A 53 31.14 -5.47 -10.57
N VAL A 54 31.66 -6.66 -10.87
CA VAL A 54 31.00 -7.95 -10.58
C VAL A 54 31.87 -8.77 -9.62
N CYS A 55 31.31 -9.10 -8.46
CA CYS A 55 31.97 -9.82 -7.36
C CYS A 55 31.13 -11.03 -6.90
N THR A 56 30.33 -11.63 -7.80
CA THR A 56 29.41 -12.73 -7.46
C THR A 56 30.10 -14.07 -7.22
N ARG A 57 29.56 -14.92 -6.34
CA ARG A 57 30.05 -16.29 -6.04
C ARG A 57 31.51 -16.35 -5.59
N ARG A 58 31.95 -15.38 -4.79
CA ARG A 58 33.34 -15.28 -4.32
C ARG A 58 33.52 -15.68 -2.85
N GLY A 59 32.43 -16.03 -2.16
CA GLY A 59 32.46 -16.38 -0.74
C GLY A 59 32.87 -15.22 0.17
N LEU A 60 32.56 -13.98 -0.25
CA LEU A 60 32.93 -12.77 0.49
C LEU A 60 32.11 -12.68 1.79
N SER A 61 32.77 -12.50 2.92
CA SER A 61 32.12 -12.25 4.22
C SER A 61 31.84 -10.76 4.48
N GLU A 62 32.51 -9.88 3.73
CA GLU A 62 32.46 -8.43 3.85
C GLU A 62 32.51 -7.78 2.46
N VAL A 63 32.10 -6.51 2.37
CA VAL A 63 32.18 -5.74 1.13
C VAL A 63 33.66 -5.46 0.78
N PRO A 64 34.12 -5.76 -0.44
CA PRO A 64 35.52 -5.59 -0.82
C PRO A 64 35.92 -4.11 -0.82
N GLN A 65 37.10 -3.82 -0.28
CA GLN A 65 37.69 -2.48 -0.30
C GLN A 65 38.24 -2.15 -1.70
N GLY A 66 38.32 -0.86 -2.03
CA GLY A 66 38.91 -0.39 -3.28
C GLY A 66 37.99 -0.46 -4.50
N ILE A 67 36.67 -0.38 -4.31
CA ILE A 67 35.71 -0.28 -5.42
C ILE A 67 35.92 1.06 -6.15
N PRO A 68 36.07 1.08 -7.50
CA PRO A 68 36.28 2.32 -8.26
C PRO A 68 35.13 3.32 -8.10
N SER A 69 35.43 4.60 -7.93
CA SER A 69 34.44 5.67 -7.68
C SER A 69 33.54 6.01 -8.88
N ASN A 70 33.90 5.56 -10.08
CA ASN A 70 33.11 5.69 -11.30
C ASN A 70 32.16 4.50 -11.55
N THR A 71 32.09 3.56 -10.60
CA THR A 71 31.17 2.43 -10.65
C THR A 71 29.71 2.92 -10.68
N ARG A 72 28.93 2.44 -11.64
CA ARG A 72 27.48 2.65 -11.78
C ARG A 72 26.67 1.42 -11.40
N SER A 73 27.22 0.22 -11.61
CA SER A 73 26.59 -1.05 -11.26
C SER A 73 27.57 -1.92 -10.46
N LEU A 74 27.18 -2.25 -9.24
CA LEU A 74 27.94 -3.11 -8.34
C LEU A 74 27.12 -4.35 -8.00
N ASN A 75 27.64 -5.52 -8.38
CA ASN A 75 27.03 -6.82 -8.09
C ASN A 75 27.85 -7.59 -7.06
N LEU A 76 27.27 -7.78 -5.88
CA LEU A 76 27.82 -8.52 -4.74
C LEU A 76 26.96 -9.75 -4.40
N MET A 77 26.13 -10.23 -5.34
CA MET A 77 25.19 -11.32 -5.07
C MET A 77 25.87 -12.68 -4.88
N GLU A 78 25.20 -13.59 -4.18
CA GLU A 78 25.67 -14.96 -3.92
C GLU A 78 27.02 -14.97 -3.19
N ASN A 79 27.09 -14.22 -2.08
CA ASN A 79 28.21 -14.18 -1.15
C ASN A 79 27.71 -14.43 0.29
N ASN A 80 28.58 -14.30 1.27
CA ASN A 80 28.30 -14.60 2.68
C ASN A 80 28.34 -13.32 3.54
N ILE A 81 28.03 -12.16 2.95
CA ILE A 81 28.10 -10.86 3.65
C ILE A 81 27.04 -10.82 4.75
N GLN A 82 27.43 -10.50 5.99
CA GLN A 82 26.53 -10.57 7.16
C GLN A 82 26.04 -9.21 7.65
N MET A 83 26.82 -8.16 7.42
CA MET A 83 26.53 -6.81 7.91
C MET A 83 26.99 -5.78 6.87
N ILE A 84 26.24 -4.69 6.74
CA ILE A 84 26.67 -3.51 5.99
C ILE A 84 26.90 -2.37 6.99
N GLN A 85 28.16 -1.93 7.08
CA GLN A 85 28.58 -0.88 8.00
C GLN A 85 28.25 0.52 7.45
N ALA A 86 28.15 1.51 8.34
CA ALA A 86 27.99 2.92 7.98
C ALA A 86 29.09 3.38 7.01
N ASP A 87 28.70 4.23 6.05
CA ASP A 87 29.62 4.83 5.07
C ASP A 87 30.37 3.84 4.14
N THR A 88 30.02 2.54 4.13
CA THR A 88 30.68 1.51 3.29
C THR A 88 30.75 1.93 1.81
N PHE A 89 29.71 2.59 1.30
CA PHE A 89 29.62 3.00 -0.10
C PHE A 89 29.80 4.51 -0.33
N ARG A 90 30.32 5.24 0.67
CA ARG A 90 30.33 6.71 0.69
C ARG A 90 30.93 7.39 -0.53
N HIS A 91 31.95 6.78 -1.14
CA HIS A 91 32.68 7.34 -2.28
C HIS A 91 32.02 7.05 -3.65
N LEU A 92 30.96 6.24 -3.69
CA LEU A 92 30.33 5.74 -4.93
C LEU A 92 29.17 6.64 -5.38
N HIS A 93 29.45 7.92 -5.62
CA HIS A 93 28.43 8.92 -5.95
C HIS A 93 27.68 8.67 -7.28
N HIS A 94 28.28 7.89 -8.18
CA HIS A 94 27.73 7.53 -9.50
C HIS A 94 26.99 6.20 -9.51
N LEU A 95 26.93 5.49 -8.37
CA LEU A 95 26.30 4.18 -8.31
C LEU A 95 24.79 4.31 -8.54
N GLU A 96 24.28 3.61 -9.55
CA GLU A 96 22.87 3.57 -9.94
C GLU A 96 22.21 2.26 -9.49
N VAL A 97 22.93 1.14 -9.56
CA VAL A 97 22.42 -0.20 -9.22
C VAL A 97 23.34 -0.88 -8.21
N LEU A 98 22.81 -1.24 -7.05
CA LEU A 98 23.50 -2.00 -6.01
C LEU A 98 22.79 -3.32 -5.75
N GLN A 99 23.47 -4.43 -6.08
CA GLN A 99 22.93 -5.77 -5.93
C GLN A 99 23.59 -6.50 -4.75
N LEU A 100 22.84 -6.66 -3.66
CA LEU A 100 23.23 -7.35 -2.42
C LEU A 100 22.35 -8.58 -2.15
N GLY A 101 21.57 -9.02 -3.14
CA GLY A 101 20.69 -10.18 -3.01
C GLY A 101 21.46 -11.49 -2.79
N ARG A 102 20.79 -12.49 -2.20
CA ARG A 102 21.37 -13.83 -1.90
C ARG A 102 22.67 -13.73 -1.09
N ASN A 103 22.62 -12.98 0.02
CA ASN A 103 23.70 -12.88 0.99
C ASN A 103 23.25 -13.39 2.37
N SER A 104 24.08 -13.21 3.38
CA SER A 104 23.76 -13.55 4.77
C SER A 104 23.43 -12.31 5.62
N ILE A 105 22.95 -11.21 5.00
CA ILE A 105 22.85 -9.91 5.67
C ILE A 105 21.78 -9.94 6.74
N ARG A 106 22.18 -9.69 8.00
CA ARG A 106 21.29 -9.64 9.17
C ARG A 106 21.05 -8.22 9.66
N GLN A 107 22.02 -7.33 9.45
CA GLN A 107 21.99 -5.97 9.97
C GLN A 107 22.56 -4.99 8.95
N ILE A 108 21.90 -3.85 8.83
CA ILE A 108 22.33 -2.71 8.02
C ILE A 108 22.36 -1.50 8.97
N GLU A 109 23.54 -0.89 9.13
CA GLU A 109 23.71 0.26 10.00
C GLU A 109 23.05 1.52 9.44
N VAL A 110 22.70 2.45 10.33
CA VAL A 110 22.22 3.79 9.94
C VAL A 110 23.32 4.48 9.14
N GLY A 111 22.98 5.04 7.98
CA GLY A 111 23.95 5.65 7.08
C GLY A 111 24.83 4.67 6.28
N ALA A 112 24.52 3.37 6.27
CA ALA A 112 25.19 2.39 5.40
C ALA A 112 25.23 2.79 3.92
N PHE A 113 24.17 3.46 3.44
CA PHE A 113 24.00 3.90 2.06
C PHE A 113 24.31 5.38 1.84
N ASN A 114 25.00 6.03 2.79
CA ASN A 114 25.42 7.42 2.64
C ASN A 114 26.26 7.63 1.38
N GLY A 115 26.14 8.82 0.77
CA GLY A 115 26.91 9.20 -0.43
C GLY A 115 26.39 8.65 -1.75
N LEU A 116 25.43 7.71 -1.73
CA LEU A 116 24.82 7.08 -2.90
C LEU A 116 23.75 7.98 -3.58
N ALA A 117 24.15 9.19 -3.97
CA ALA A 117 23.25 10.22 -4.52
C ALA A 117 22.62 9.89 -5.89
N SER A 118 23.14 8.87 -6.58
CA SER A 118 22.64 8.43 -7.90
C SER A 118 21.89 7.10 -7.85
N LEU A 119 21.75 6.50 -6.66
CA LEU A 119 21.20 5.16 -6.53
C LEU A 119 19.73 5.14 -6.95
N ASN A 120 19.43 4.22 -7.87
CA ASN A 120 18.13 4.05 -8.48
C ASN A 120 17.52 2.70 -8.05
N THR A 121 18.31 1.63 -8.09
CA THR A 121 17.87 0.27 -7.74
C THR A 121 18.72 -0.30 -6.62
N LEU A 122 18.06 -0.75 -5.55
CA LEU A 122 18.67 -1.45 -4.42
C LEU A 122 18.04 -2.84 -4.24
N GLU A 123 18.84 -3.88 -4.44
CA GLU A 123 18.41 -5.26 -4.28
C GLU A 123 18.97 -5.87 -2.97
N LEU A 124 18.07 -6.22 -2.05
CA LEU A 124 18.35 -6.81 -0.75
C LEU A 124 17.58 -8.13 -0.52
N PHE A 125 17.05 -8.73 -1.59
CA PHE A 125 16.26 -9.95 -1.53
C PHE A 125 17.08 -11.19 -1.13
N ASP A 126 16.42 -12.25 -0.64
CA ASP A 126 17.08 -13.50 -0.19
C ASP A 126 18.21 -13.21 0.83
N ASN A 127 17.90 -12.46 1.91
CA ASN A 127 18.82 -12.16 3.01
C ASN A 127 18.20 -12.59 4.37
N TRP A 128 18.81 -12.20 5.49
CA TRP A 128 18.39 -12.56 6.85
C TRP A 128 17.93 -11.35 7.66
N LEU A 129 17.36 -10.34 7.00
CA LEU A 129 16.84 -9.15 7.67
C LEU A 129 15.57 -9.50 8.44
N THR A 130 15.57 -9.28 9.75
CA THR A 130 14.37 -9.47 10.60
C THR A 130 13.50 -8.22 10.70
N VAL A 131 14.06 -7.06 10.37
CA VAL A 131 13.38 -5.76 10.41
C VAL A 131 13.73 -4.93 9.18
N ILE A 132 12.83 -4.04 8.78
CA ILE A 132 13.11 -3.07 7.72
C ILE A 132 14.07 -2.00 8.27
N PRO A 133 15.24 -1.76 7.64
CA PRO A 133 16.23 -0.81 8.13
C PRO A 133 15.89 0.63 7.71
N SER A 134 14.79 1.18 8.23
CA SER A 134 14.26 2.50 7.82
C SER A 134 15.29 3.64 7.94
N GLY A 135 16.17 3.58 8.95
CA GLY A 135 17.25 4.56 9.14
C GLY A 135 18.41 4.44 8.15
N ALA A 136 18.56 3.30 7.46
CA ALA A 136 19.59 3.15 6.43
C ALA A 136 19.20 3.86 5.12
N PHE A 137 17.91 4.10 4.88
CA PHE A 137 17.38 4.71 3.65
C PHE A 137 17.42 6.25 3.66
N GLU A 138 18.24 6.85 4.54
CA GLU A 138 18.34 8.30 4.64
C GLU A 138 19.00 8.91 3.38
N TYR A 139 18.44 10.02 2.89
CA TYR A 139 18.96 10.79 1.76
C TYR A 139 19.04 10.08 0.39
N LEU A 140 18.34 8.95 0.20
CA LEU A 140 18.26 8.23 -1.08
C LEU A 140 17.19 8.83 -2.02
N SER A 141 17.33 10.11 -2.38
CA SER A 141 16.31 10.88 -3.10
C SER A 141 16.03 10.45 -4.54
N LYS A 142 16.90 9.63 -5.14
CA LYS A 142 16.74 9.08 -6.50
C LYS A 142 16.32 7.61 -6.53
N LEU A 143 16.20 6.96 -5.37
CA LEU A 143 15.86 5.55 -5.32
C LEU A 143 14.44 5.34 -5.86
N ARG A 144 14.31 4.47 -6.86
CA ARG A 144 13.02 4.12 -7.48
C ARG A 144 12.62 2.69 -7.22
N GLU A 145 13.58 1.77 -7.07
CA GLU A 145 13.32 0.34 -6.92
C GLU A 145 14.00 -0.21 -5.67
N LEU A 146 13.20 -0.84 -4.81
CA LEU A 146 13.67 -1.49 -3.58
C LEU A 146 13.13 -2.92 -3.52
N TRP A 147 14.04 -3.89 -3.50
CA TRP A 147 13.70 -5.30 -3.47
C TRP A 147 14.11 -5.92 -2.13
N LEU A 148 13.12 -6.27 -1.31
CA LEU A 148 13.29 -6.85 0.03
C LEU A 148 12.68 -8.25 0.14
N ARG A 149 12.22 -8.84 -0.98
CA ARG A 149 11.55 -10.15 -0.98
C ARG A 149 12.37 -11.27 -0.33
N ASN A 150 11.67 -12.28 0.19
CA ASN A 150 12.25 -13.47 0.81
C ASN A 150 13.29 -13.11 1.89
N ASN A 151 12.90 -12.22 2.80
CA ASN A 151 13.60 -11.96 4.06
C ASN A 151 12.72 -12.39 5.24
N PRO A 152 13.31 -12.79 6.38
CA PRO A 152 12.57 -13.15 7.58
C PRO A 152 12.05 -11.92 8.35
N ILE A 153 11.51 -10.92 7.66
CA ILE A 153 10.98 -9.69 8.28
C ILE A 153 9.73 -10.01 9.08
N GLU A 154 9.70 -9.60 10.34
CA GLU A 154 8.63 -9.90 11.29
C GLU A 154 7.51 -8.86 11.26
N SER A 155 7.84 -7.59 11.00
CA SER A 155 6.85 -6.51 10.95
C SER A 155 7.21 -5.37 10.01
N ILE A 156 6.18 -4.66 9.53
CA ILE A 156 6.30 -3.41 8.77
C ILE A 156 5.77 -2.27 9.66
N PRO A 157 6.66 -1.49 10.31
CA PRO A 157 6.26 -0.43 11.22
C PRO A 157 5.67 0.78 10.49
N SER A 158 5.00 1.69 11.21
CA SER A 158 4.50 2.94 10.65
C SER A 158 5.64 3.77 10.04
N TYR A 159 5.38 4.41 8.90
CA TYR A 159 6.33 5.26 8.18
C TYR A 159 7.64 4.54 7.78
N ALA A 160 7.62 3.22 7.60
CA ALA A 160 8.81 2.39 7.34
C ALA A 160 9.65 2.88 6.14
N PHE A 161 9.00 3.47 5.13
CA PHE A 161 9.62 3.92 3.87
C PHE A 161 9.51 5.43 3.64
N ASN A 162 9.08 6.22 4.64
CA ASN A 162 8.80 7.65 4.44
C ASN A 162 10.04 8.49 4.05
N ARG A 163 11.26 7.96 4.27
CA ARG A 163 12.52 8.60 3.90
C ARG A 163 12.86 8.48 2.41
N VAL A 164 12.15 7.61 1.68
CA VAL A 164 12.32 7.37 0.24
C VAL A 164 11.01 7.61 -0.53
N PRO A 165 10.46 8.84 -0.52
CA PRO A 165 9.21 9.15 -1.23
C PRO A 165 9.35 9.10 -2.76
N SER A 166 10.57 8.98 -3.28
CA SER A 166 10.88 8.81 -4.72
C SER A 166 10.59 7.40 -5.24
N LEU A 167 10.31 6.45 -4.35
CA LEU A 167 10.15 5.05 -4.69
C LEU A 167 8.96 4.83 -5.64
N MET A 168 9.18 4.02 -6.66
CA MET A 168 8.19 3.66 -7.70
C MET A 168 7.87 2.16 -7.68
N ARG A 169 8.82 1.31 -7.30
CA ARG A 169 8.64 -0.14 -7.17
C ARG A 169 9.14 -0.62 -5.82
N LEU A 170 8.28 -1.32 -5.10
CA LEU A 170 8.59 -1.93 -3.82
C LEU A 170 8.19 -3.40 -3.84
N ASP A 171 9.18 -4.28 -3.65
CA ASP A 171 8.94 -5.71 -3.55
C ASP A 171 9.19 -6.21 -2.12
N LEU A 172 8.10 -6.59 -1.47
CA LEU A 172 8.03 -7.18 -0.14
C LEU A 172 7.40 -8.58 -0.21
N GLY A 173 7.57 -9.30 -1.32
CA GLY A 173 7.05 -10.65 -1.47
C GLY A 173 7.79 -11.69 -0.61
N GLU A 174 7.17 -12.85 -0.42
CA GLU A 174 7.74 -14.01 0.27
C GLU A 174 8.23 -13.73 1.72
N LEU A 175 7.66 -12.75 2.41
CA LEU A 175 7.97 -12.47 3.82
C LEU A 175 7.24 -13.48 4.73
N LYS A 176 7.73 -14.72 4.75
CA LYS A 176 7.09 -15.85 5.44
C LYS A 176 6.98 -15.70 6.97
N LYS A 177 7.74 -14.79 7.56
CA LYS A 177 7.73 -14.48 8.99
C LYS A 177 6.94 -13.22 9.33
N LEU A 178 6.25 -12.61 8.36
CA LEU A 178 5.53 -11.37 8.60
C LEU A 178 4.32 -11.64 9.49
N GLU A 179 4.28 -10.96 10.64
CA GLU A 179 3.21 -11.08 11.63
C GLU A 179 2.34 -9.82 11.67
N TYR A 180 2.93 -8.65 11.44
CA TYR A 180 2.25 -7.37 11.62
C TYR A 180 2.58 -6.34 10.52
N ILE A 181 1.55 -5.70 9.98
CA ILE A 181 1.65 -4.53 9.11
C ILE A 181 0.92 -3.38 9.78
N SER A 182 1.60 -2.27 10.01
CA SER A 182 0.98 -1.08 10.60
C SER A 182 0.04 -0.38 9.61
N GLU A 183 -1.05 0.21 10.11
CA GLU A 183 -1.98 1.07 9.34
C GLU A 183 -1.28 2.21 8.59
N GLY A 184 -0.17 2.72 9.15
CA GLY A 184 0.66 3.77 8.54
C GLY A 184 1.91 3.24 7.85
N ALA A 185 2.01 1.94 7.55
CA ALA A 185 3.22 1.32 7.01
C ALA A 185 3.71 1.96 5.70
N PHE A 186 2.77 2.28 4.81
CA PHE A 186 3.03 2.78 3.46
C PHE A 186 2.91 4.31 3.33
N GLU A 187 2.82 5.02 4.45
CA GLU A 187 2.80 6.48 4.47
C GLU A 187 4.07 7.10 3.87
N GLY A 188 3.89 8.14 3.05
CA GLY A 188 4.97 8.82 2.34
C GLY A 188 5.28 8.28 0.93
N LEU A 189 4.72 7.14 0.53
CA LEU A 189 4.98 6.48 -0.76
C LEU A 189 4.06 6.98 -1.90
N TYR A 190 3.95 8.29 -2.06
CA TYR A 190 2.99 8.92 -2.99
C TYR A 190 3.26 8.61 -4.48
N ASN A 191 4.51 8.29 -4.84
CA ASN A 191 4.93 8.01 -6.22
C ASN A 191 4.95 6.51 -6.55
N LEU A 192 4.57 5.64 -5.61
CA LEU A 192 4.66 4.20 -5.80
C LEU A 192 3.70 3.74 -6.90
N LYS A 193 4.22 2.93 -7.82
CA LYS A 193 3.50 2.38 -8.98
C LYS A 193 3.31 0.87 -8.89
N TYR A 194 4.28 0.18 -8.30
CA TYR A 194 4.26 -1.28 -8.14
C TYR A 194 4.49 -1.64 -6.68
N LEU A 195 3.61 -2.48 -6.14
CA LEU A 195 3.74 -3.07 -4.82
C LEU A 195 3.53 -4.58 -4.91
N ASN A 196 4.49 -5.33 -4.37
CA ASN A 196 4.37 -6.78 -4.18
C ASN A 196 4.35 -7.12 -2.69
N LEU A 197 3.28 -7.78 -2.27
CA LEU A 197 3.06 -8.36 -0.93
C LEU A 197 2.60 -9.84 -1.06
N GLY A 198 2.97 -10.50 -2.16
CA GLY A 198 2.61 -11.88 -2.43
C GLY A 198 3.35 -12.87 -1.53
N MET A 199 2.72 -14.00 -1.20
CA MET A 199 3.30 -15.08 -0.38
C MET A 199 3.78 -14.63 1.02
N CYS A 200 3.09 -13.66 1.62
CA CYS A 200 3.40 -13.12 2.95
C CYS A 200 2.51 -13.69 4.07
N ASN A 201 1.59 -14.62 3.73
CA ASN A 201 0.63 -15.21 4.67
C ASN A 201 -0.27 -14.18 5.39
N ILE A 202 -0.57 -13.08 4.70
CA ILE A 202 -1.40 -11.99 5.23
C ILE A 202 -2.85 -12.47 5.33
N ARG A 203 -3.52 -12.16 6.46
CA ARG A 203 -4.93 -12.54 6.69
C ARG A 203 -5.90 -11.39 6.46
N ASP A 204 -5.51 -10.18 6.87
CA ASP A 204 -6.33 -8.98 6.75
C ASP A 204 -5.72 -8.02 5.72
N MET A 205 -6.55 -7.38 4.91
CA MET A 205 -6.08 -6.45 3.89
C MET A 205 -5.40 -5.24 4.55
N PRO A 206 -4.12 -4.93 4.23
CA PRO A 206 -3.44 -3.77 4.80
C PRO A 206 -4.03 -2.46 4.29
N ASN A 207 -3.81 -1.37 5.03
CA ASN A 207 -4.21 -0.04 4.57
C ASN A 207 -3.35 0.44 3.40
N LEU A 208 -3.94 0.44 2.20
CA LEU A 208 -3.30 0.89 0.96
C LEU A 208 -3.73 2.30 0.53
N THR A 209 -4.57 2.98 1.31
CA THR A 209 -5.08 4.32 0.97
C THR A 209 -4.02 5.39 0.68
N PRO A 210 -2.80 5.37 1.29
CA PRO A 210 -1.76 6.35 0.95
C PRO A 210 -1.19 6.18 -0.47
N LEU A 211 -1.38 5.02 -1.10
CA LEU A 211 -0.79 4.64 -2.38
C LEU A 211 -1.64 5.10 -3.58
N VAL A 212 -1.99 6.39 -3.60
CA VAL A 212 -2.91 6.99 -4.59
C VAL A 212 -2.47 6.83 -6.06
N GLY A 213 -1.16 6.68 -6.28
CA GLY A 213 -0.56 6.53 -7.59
C GLY A 213 -0.35 5.08 -8.05
N LEU A 214 -0.74 4.08 -7.25
CA LEU A 214 -0.44 2.67 -7.49
C LEU A 214 -1.10 2.17 -8.78
N GLU A 215 -0.34 1.44 -9.60
CA GLU A 215 -0.78 0.92 -10.90
C GLU A 215 -0.81 -0.61 -10.92
N GLU A 216 0.08 -1.27 -10.20
CA GLU A 216 0.21 -2.73 -10.15
C GLU A 216 0.31 -3.20 -8.70
N LEU A 217 -0.60 -4.10 -8.30
CA LEU A 217 -0.65 -4.70 -6.97
C LEU A 217 -0.63 -6.23 -7.06
N GLU A 218 0.40 -6.83 -6.47
CA GLU A 218 0.57 -8.28 -6.35
C GLU A 218 0.36 -8.69 -4.89
N ILE A 219 -0.72 -9.42 -4.60
CA ILE A 219 -1.09 -9.91 -3.27
C ILE A 219 -1.49 -11.40 -3.29
N SER A 220 -1.05 -12.14 -4.31
CA SER A 220 -1.29 -13.58 -4.47
C SER A 220 -0.59 -14.42 -3.40
N GLY A 221 -1.12 -15.60 -3.10
CA GLY A 221 -0.53 -16.52 -2.13
C GLY A 221 -0.67 -16.05 -0.67
N ASN A 222 -1.68 -15.25 -0.37
CA ASN A 222 -2.05 -14.83 0.98
C ASN A 222 -3.28 -15.61 1.47
N ASN A 223 -3.95 -15.15 2.53
CA ASN A 223 -5.11 -15.81 3.11
C ASN A 223 -6.26 -14.82 3.32
N PHE A 224 -6.93 -14.45 2.23
CA PHE A 224 -8.05 -13.51 2.21
C PHE A 224 -9.37 -14.28 1.97
N PRO A 225 -10.05 -14.81 3.01
CA PRO A 225 -11.27 -15.59 2.82
C PRO A 225 -12.42 -14.75 2.24
N GLU A 226 -12.41 -13.44 2.47
CA GLU A 226 -13.42 -12.48 2.02
C GLU A 226 -12.77 -11.19 1.51
N ILE A 227 -13.32 -10.64 0.41
CA ILE A 227 -12.97 -9.32 -0.12
C ILE A 227 -14.14 -8.35 0.08
N LYS A 228 -13.86 -7.22 0.75
CA LYS A 228 -14.85 -6.20 1.14
C LYS A 228 -14.74 -4.93 0.28
N PRO A 229 -15.79 -4.08 0.18
CA PRO A 229 -15.73 -2.80 -0.56
C PRO A 229 -14.61 -1.87 -0.13
N GLY A 230 -14.25 -1.88 1.15
CA GLY A 230 -13.18 -1.05 1.70
C GLY A 230 -11.77 -1.57 1.41
N SER A 231 -11.61 -2.82 0.95
CA SER A 231 -10.31 -3.47 0.81
C SER A 231 -9.38 -2.77 -0.18
N PHE A 232 -9.92 -2.11 -1.22
CA PHE A 232 -9.15 -1.41 -2.24
C PHE A 232 -9.50 0.09 -2.34
N HIS A 233 -10.08 0.65 -1.29
CA HIS A 233 -10.56 2.02 -1.29
C HIS A 233 -9.43 3.01 -1.63
N GLY A 234 -9.71 3.94 -2.55
CA GLY A 234 -8.78 4.97 -2.99
C GLY A 234 -7.80 4.55 -4.11
N LEU A 235 -7.73 3.26 -4.48
CA LEU A 235 -6.81 2.75 -5.52
C LEU A 235 -7.33 2.99 -6.96
N ARG A 236 -7.71 4.23 -7.27
CA ARG A 236 -8.33 4.61 -8.55
C ARG A 236 -7.41 4.52 -9.77
N SER A 237 -6.09 4.59 -9.53
CA SER A 237 -5.05 4.49 -10.57
C SER A 237 -4.66 3.05 -10.89
N LEU A 238 -5.18 2.07 -10.15
CA LEU A 238 -4.76 0.67 -10.25
C LEU A 238 -5.21 0.08 -11.58
N LYS A 239 -4.26 -0.52 -12.30
CA LYS A 239 -4.43 -1.14 -13.63
C LYS A 239 -4.37 -2.65 -13.55
N LYS A 240 -3.51 -3.20 -12.69
CA LYS A 240 -3.35 -4.65 -12.52
C LYS A 240 -3.52 -5.05 -11.07
N LEU A 241 -4.37 -6.03 -10.84
CA LEU A 241 -4.63 -6.60 -9.53
C LEU A 241 -4.49 -8.12 -9.59
N TRP A 242 -3.50 -8.66 -8.90
CA TRP A 242 -3.24 -10.08 -8.80
C TRP A 242 -3.50 -10.59 -7.39
N ILE A 243 -4.52 -11.46 -7.27
CA ILE A 243 -4.94 -12.09 -6.01
C ILE A 243 -5.17 -13.59 -6.25
N MET A 244 -4.19 -14.24 -6.87
CA MET A 244 -4.23 -15.66 -7.16
C MET A 244 -3.91 -16.48 -5.90
N ASN A 245 -4.55 -17.65 -5.74
CA ASN A 245 -4.21 -18.59 -4.67
C ASN A 245 -4.25 -17.95 -3.26
N SER A 246 -5.27 -17.13 -2.99
CA SER A 246 -5.43 -16.40 -1.73
C SER A 246 -6.60 -16.91 -0.88
N GLN A 247 -7.13 -18.11 -1.19
CA GLN A 247 -8.23 -18.77 -0.47
C GLN A 247 -9.53 -17.95 -0.40
N ILE A 248 -9.78 -17.11 -1.40
CA ILE A 248 -10.99 -16.28 -1.46
C ILE A 248 -12.21 -17.19 -1.66
N ASN A 249 -13.18 -17.08 -0.74
CA ASN A 249 -14.47 -17.78 -0.84
C ASN A 249 -15.58 -16.81 -1.27
N THR A 250 -15.58 -15.61 -0.68
CA THR A 250 -16.65 -14.62 -0.87
C THR A 250 -16.07 -13.30 -1.34
N ILE A 251 -16.68 -12.71 -2.37
CA ILE A 251 -16.44 -11.32 -2.77
C ILE A 251 -17.74 -10.57 -2.52
N GLU A 252 -17.71 -9.56 -1.66
CA GLU A 252 -18.89 -8.78 -1.30
C GLU A 252 -19.34 -7.85 -2.45
N ARG A 253 -20.59 -7.38 -2.36
CA ARG A 253 -21.15 -6.41 -3.32
C ARG A 253 -20.27 -5.17 -3.38
N ASN A 254 -20.04 -4.66 -4.59
CA ASN A 254 -19.29 -3.43 -4.83
C ASN A 254 -17.81 -3.48 -4.35
N ALA A 255 -17.25 -4.68 -4.15
CA ALA A 255 -15.86 -4.87 -3.70
C ALA A 255 -14.80 -4.14 -4.56
N PHE A 256 -15.08 -3.95 -5.84
CA PHE A 256 -14.14 -3.39 -6.82
C PHE A 256 -14.56 -2.03 -7.39
N ASP A 257 -15.62 -1.39 -6.88
CA ASP A 257 -16.19 -0.16 -7.48
C ASP A 257 -15.16 0.98 -7.63
N ASP A 258 -14.22 1.10 -6.69
CA ASP A 258 -13.19 2.14 -6.71
C ASP A 258 -12.09 1.91 -7.78
N LEU A 259 -11.94 0.68 -8.29
CA LEU A 259 -10.89 0.27 -9.23
C LEU A 259 -11.20 0.69 -10.67
N THR A 260 -11.60 1.94 -10.87
CA THR A 260 -12.13 2.46 -12.15
C THR A 260 -11.15 2.43 -13.33
N SER A 261 -9.84 2.29 -13.08
CA SER A 261 -8.79 2.18 -14.12
C SER A 261 -8.30 0.75 -14.35
N LEU A 262 -8.94 -0.25 -13.74
CA LEU A 262 -8.48 -1.64 -13.79
C LEU A 262 -8.56 -2.20 -15.22
N VAL A 263 -7.48 -2.83 -15.64
CA VAL A 263 -7.29 -3.43 -16.97
C VAL A 263 -7.17 -4.94 -16.87
N GLU A 264 -6.48 -5.41 -15.83
CA GLU A 264 -6.19 -6.82 -15.59
C GLU A 264 -6.57 -7.21 -14.15
N LEU A 265 -7.38 -8.26 -14.03
CA LEU A 265 -7.78 -8.84 -12.74
C LEU A 265 -7.50 -10.35 -12.74
N ASN A 266 -6.69 -10.81 -11.79
CA ASN A 266 -6.42 -12.23 -11.60
C ASN A 266 -6.99 -12.72 -10.27
N LEU A 267 -8.04 -13.54 -10.35
CA LEU A 267 -8.70 -14.23 -9.24
C LEU A 267 -8.54 -15.75 -9.35
N ALA A 268 -7.59 -16.23 -10.15
CA ALA A 268 -7.42 -17.64 -10.40
C ALA A 268 -7.00 -18.43 -9.13
N HIS A 269 -7.27 -19.73 -9.13
CA HIS A 269 -6.88 -20.63 -8.04
C HIS A 269 -7.41 -20.21 -6.66
N ASN A 270 -8.62 -19.64 -6.60
CA ASN A 270 -9.32 -19.38 -5.35
C ASN A 270 -10.46 -20.39 -5.15
N ASN A 271 -11.31 -20.14 -4.17
CA ASN A 271 -12.46 -20.99 -3.84
C ASN A 271 -13.79 -20.24 -4.10
N VAL A 272 -13.80 -19.36 -5.11
CA VAL A 272 -14.97 -18.56 -5.46
C VAL A 272 -16.01 -19.43 -6.17
N THR A 273 -17.24 -19.44 -5.66
CA THR A 273 -18.36 -20.18 -6.26
C THR A 273 -19.20 -19.32 -7.19
N SER A 274 -19.39 -18.05 -6.83
CA SER A 274 -20.26 -17.09 -7.53
C SER A 274 -19.77 -15.66 -7.29
N LEU A 275 -20.18 -14.72 -8.15
CA LEU A 275 -19.86 -13.30 -8.03
C LEU A 275 -21.14 -12.47 -7.95
N PRO A 276 -21.19 -11.42 -7.09
CA PRO A 276 -22.31 -10.50 -7.05
C PRO A 276 -22.64 -9.88 -8.41
N HIS A 277 -23.93 -9.68 -8.66
CA HIS A 277 -24.46 -9.07 -9.88
C HIS A 277 -23.82 -7.70 -10.14
N ASP A 278 -23.47 -7.44 -11.40
CA ASP A 278 -22.83 -6.21 -11.88
C ASP A 278 -21.49 -5.84 -11.20
N LEU A 279 -20.79 -6.79 -10.57
CA LEU A 279 -19.51 -6.53 -9.90
C LEU A 279 -18.48 -5.84 -10.82
N PHE A 280 -18.50 -6.14 -12.12
CA PHE A 280 -17.58 -5.56 -13.10
C PHE A 280 -18.15 -4.36 -13.86
N ALA A 281 -19.40 -3.96 -13.62
CA ALA A 281 -20.01 -2.84 -14.34
C ALA A 281 -19.26 -1.50 -14.19
N PRO A 282 -18.65 -1.16 -13.03
CA PRO A 282 -17.83 0.05 -12.90
C PRO A 282 -16.46 -0.03 -13.62
N LEU A 283 -15.98 -1.24 -13.93
CA LEU A 283 -14.62 -1.50 -14.42
C LEU A 283 -14.53 -1.37 -15.94
N LYS A 284 -14.68 -0.14 -16.45
CA LYS A 284 -14.84 0.16 -17.88
C LYS A 284 -13.66 -0.23 -18.78
N TYR A 285 -12.47 -0.40 -18.21
CA TYR A 285 -11.25 -0.71 -18.95
C TYR A 285 -10.79 -2.16 -18.77
N LEU A 286 -11.55 -2.99 -18.05
CA LEU A 286 -11.20 -4.36 -17.77
C LEU A 286 -11.30 -5.20 -19.06
N VAL A 287 -10.17 -5.75 -19.50
CA VAL A 287 -10.07 -6.54 -20.75
C VAL A 287 -9.37 -7.88 -20.54
N GLU A 288 -8.63 -8.01 -19.45
CA GLU A 288 -7.92 -9.24 -19.09
C GLU A 288 -8.41 -9.74 -17.73
N LEU A 289 -8.96 -10.95 -17.72
CA LEU A 289 -9.58 -11.52 -16.54
C LEU A 289 -9.20 -13.00 -16.40
N HIS A 290 -8.72 -13.39 -15.21
CA HIS A 290 -8.35 -14.78 -14.93
C HIS A 290 -9.24 -15.35 -13.82
N LEU A 291 -10.20 -16.19 -14.20
CA LEU A 291 -11.18 -16.85 -13.31
C LEU A 291 -10.98 -18.36 -13.18
N HIS A 292 -9.97 -18.92 -13.85
CA HIS A 292 -9.75 -20.36 -13.90
C HIS A 292 -9.39 -20.95 -12.53
N HIS A 293 -9.64 -22.25 -12.35
CA HIS A 293 -9.38 -22.95 -11.08
C HIS A 293 -10.15 -22.34 -9.89
N ASN A 294 -11.44 -22.07 -10.08
CA ASN A 294 -12.41 -21.76 -9.04
C ASN A 294 -13.60 -22.73 -9.17
N PRO A 295 -14.24 -23.15 -8.06
CA PRO A 295 -15.36 -24.09 -8.07
C PRO A 295 -16.69 -23.41 -8.41
N TRP A 296 -16.80 -22.85 -9.63
CA TRP A 296 -17.97 -22.09 -10.07
C TRP A 296 -19.28 -22.89 -9.95
N ASP A 297 -20.28 -22.32 -9.27
CA ASP A 297 -21.66 -22.80 -9.28
C ASP A 297 -22.42 -22.11 -10.40
N CYS A 298 -22.77 -22.87 -11.43
CA CYS A 298 -23.37 -22.35 -12.65
C CYS A 298 -24.89 -22.48 -12.59
N ASP A 299 -25.51 -21.53 -11.90
CA ASP A 299 -26.95 -21.35 -11.76
C ASP A 299 -27.41 -20.02 -12.39
N CYS A 300 -28.52 -19.43 -11.91
CA CYS A 300 -28.99 -18.13 -12.38
C CYS A 300 -28.04 -16.98 -12.07
N ASP A 301 -27.26 -17.06 -10.99
CA ASP A 301 -26.37 -15.98 -10.55
C ASP A 301 -25.11 -15.87 -11.43
N VAL A 302 -24.74 -16.92 -12.18
CA VAL A 302 -23.61 -16.87 -13.12
C VAL A 302 -23.96 -16.24 -14.48
N LEU A 303 -25.24 -16.08 -14.79
CA LEU A 303 -25.67 -15.70 -16.15
C LEU A 303 -25.20 -14.30 -16.57
N TRP A 304 -25.21 -13.34 -15.64
CA TRP A 304 -24.71 -11.99 -15.92
C TRP A 304 -23.21 -12.02 -16.27
N LEU A 305 -22.44 -12.85 -15.55
CA LEU A 305 -21.01 -13.03 -15.78
C LEU A 305 -20.76 -13.69 -17.13
N SER A 306 -21.52 -14.73 -17.45
CA SER A 306 -21.42 -15.41 -18.75
C SER A 306 -21.68 -14.45 -19.92
N TRP A 307 -22.71 -13.62 -19.82
CA TRP A 307 -22.99 -12.57 -20.81
C TRP A 307 -21.86 -11.54 -20.88
N TRP A 308 -21.40 -11.05 -19.73
CA TRP A 308 -20.32 -10.06 -19.66
C TRP A 308 -19.02 -10.59 -20.30
N LEU A 309 -18.67 -11.85 -20.04
CA LEU A 309 -17.50 -12.51 -20.65
C LEU A 309 -17.59 -12.56 -22.17
N ARG A 310 -18.77 -12.84 -22.74
CA ARG A 310 -18.97 -12.89 -24.21
C ARG A 310 -18.84 -11.52 -24.87
N GLU A 311 -19.29 -10.48 -24.18
CA GLU A 311 -19.33 -9.12 -24.73
C GLU A 311 -17.96 -8.42 -24.61
N TYR A 312 -17.27 -8.57 -23.47
CA TYR A 312 -16.10 -7.75 -23.13
C TYR A 312 -14.77 -8.48 -23.22
N ILE A 313 -14.73 -9.82 -23.16
CA ILE A 313 -13.49 -10.58 -23.14
C ILE A 313 -13.21 -11.24 -24.51
N PRO A 314 -12.02 -11.04 -25.11
CA PRO A 314 -11.67 -11.65 -26.39
C PRO A 314 -11.68 -13.19 -26.35
N THR A 315 -12.20 -13.82 -27.41
CA THR A 315 -12.35 -15.28 -27.55
C THR A 315 -11.05 -16.08 -27.51
N ASN A 316 -9.90 -15.45 -27.73
CA ASN A 316 -8.59 -16.10 -27.70
C ASN A 316 -7.98 -16.21 -26.29
N SER A 317 -8.69 -15.77 -25.25
CA SER A 317 -8.19 -15.75 -23.87
C SER A 317 -8.59 -17.02 -23.09
N THR A 318 -7.65 -17.58 -22.33
CA THR A 318 -7.91 -18.72 -21.41
C THR A 318 -8.48 -18.22 -20.07
N CYS A 319 -9.54 -17.42 -20.14
CA CYS A 319 -9.99 -16.53 -19.07
C CYS A 319 -10.92 -17.22 -18.05
N CYS A 320 -11.78 -18.11 -18.54
CA CYS A 320 -13.18 -17.98 -18.15
C CYS A 320 -13.71 -19.02 -17.16
N GLY A 321 -12.84 -19.81 -16.52
CA GLY A 321 -13.27 -20.83 -15.57
C GLY A 321 -14.13 -21.95 -16.17
N ARG A 322 -14.44 -22.96 -15.37
CA ARG A 322 -15.36 -24.05 -15.72
C ARG A 322 -16.31 -24.30 -14.57
N CYS A 323 -17.55 -24.62 -14.89
CA CYS A 323 -18.56 -24.99 -13.90
C CYS A 323 -18.10 -26.22 -13.11
N HIS A 324 -18.21 -26.13 -11.79
CA HIS A 324 -18.01 -27.25 -10.87
C HIS A 324 -19.34 -27.87 -10.46
N SER A 325 -20.32 -27.01 -10.16
CA SER A 325 -21.69 -27.33 -9.80
C SER A 325 -22.65 -26.60 -10.75
N PRO A 326 -23.90 -27.05 -10.92
CA PRO A 326 -24.43 -28.38 -10.56
C PRO A 326 -23.82 -29.51 -11.44
N PRO A 327 -24.00 -30.80 -11.09
CA PRO A 327 -23.37 -31.92 -11.79
C PRO A 327 -23.63 -31.98 -13.30
N HIS A 328 -24.79 -31.51 -13.77
CA HIS A 328 -25.14 -31.49 -15.20
C HIS A 328 -24.45 -30.37 -15.98
N MET A 329 -23.91 -29.35 -15.30
CA MET A 329 -23.12 -28.28 -15.90
C MET A 329 -21.62 -28.49 -15.73
N ARG A 330 -21.20 -29.43 -14.87
CA ARG A 330 -19.80 -29.66 -14.53
C ARG A 330 -18.92 -29.84 -15.77
N GLY A 331 -17.84 -29.04 -15.85
CA GLY A 331 -16.86 -29.06 -16.93
C GLY A 331 -17.17 -28.13 -18.11
N LYS A 332 -18.39 -27.60 -18.23
CA LYS A 332 -18.71 -26.56 -19.23
C LYS A 332 -17.99 -25.26 -18.90
N TYR A 333 -17.62 -24.48 -19.92
CA TYR A 333 -17.03 -23.16 -19.71
C TYR A 333 -18.09 -22.17 -19.29
N VAL A 334 -17.77 -21.26 -18.34
CA VAL A 334 -18.74 -20.26 -17.86
C VAL A 334 -19.22 -19.36 -18.99
N VAL A 335 -18.35 -19.02 -19.95
CA VAL A 335 -18.69 -18.20 -21.12
C VAL A 335 -19.72 -18.84 -22.07
N GLU A 336 -19.88 -20.17 -22.03
CA GLU A 336 -20.82 -20.94 -22.85
C GLU A 336 -22.19 -21.14 -22.17
N VAL A 337 -22.32 -20.71 -20.91
CA VAL A 337 -23.56 -20.83 -20.15
C VAL A 337 -24.61 -19.87 -20.72
N ASP A 338 -25.80 -20.39 -21.03
CA ASP A 338 -26.86 -19.61 -21.65
C ASP A 338 -28.14 -19.59 -20.81
N HIS A 339 -28.90 -18.51 -20.94
CA HIS A 339 -30.17 -18.30 -20.23
C HIS A 339 -31.19 -19.41 -20.51
N SER A 340 -31.18 -20.01 -21.70
CA SER A 340 -32.09 -21.10 -22.08
C SER A 340 -31.95 -22.36 -21.22
N MET A 341 -30.85 -22.50 -20.48
CA MET A 341 -30.59 -23.64 -19.59
C MET A 341 -31.22 -23.47 -18.20
N PHE A 342 -31.77 -22.28 -17.87
CA PHE A 342 -32.26 -21.96 -16.54
C PHE A 342 -33.62 -21.27 -16.55
N GLN A 343 -34.38 -21.46 -15.47
CA GLN A 343 -35.61 -20.72 -15.19
C GLN A 343 -35.39 -19.82 -13.97
N CYS A 344 -35.05 -18.56 -14.23
CA CYS A 344 -34.68 -17.59 -13.19
C CYS A 344 -35.86 -16.72 -12.76
N SER A 345 -35.87 -16.31 -11.49
CA SER A 345 -36.87 -15.41 -10.90
C SER A 345 -36.27 -14.06 -10.55
N ALA A 346 -37.08 -13.00 -10.66
CA ALA A 346 -36.74 -11.68 -10.16
C ALA A 346 -36.34 -11.74 -8.67
N PRO A 347 -35.49 -10.81 -8.18
CA PRO A 347 -34.92 -10.93 -6.85
C PRO A 347 -35.99 -10.79 -5.78
N PHE A 348 -35.95 -11.63 -4.75
CA PHE A 348 -36.94 -11.62 -3.68
C PHE A 348 -36.40 -10.90 -2.44
N ILE A 349 -37.07 -9.82 -2.04
CA ILE A 349 -36.76 -9.08 -0.81
C ILE A 349 -37.43 -9.82 0.36
N MET A 350 -36.65 -10.61 1.10
CA MET A 350 -37.15 -11.45 2.20
C MET A 350 -37.67 -10.64 3.38
N ASP A 351 -36.94 -9.59 3.76
CA ASP A 351 -37.34 -8.66 4.82
C ASP A 351 -37.32 -7.25 4.24
N ALA A 352 -38.50 -6.79 3.83
CA ALA A 352 -38.70 -5.47 3.25
C ALA A 352 -38.66 -4.39 4.33
N PRO A 353 -38.15 -3.19 4.01
CA PRO A 353 -38.08 -2.10 4.97
C PRO A 353 -39.49 -1.69 5.40
N ARG A 354 -39.62 -1.25 6.64
CA ARG A 354 -40.89 -0.82 7.25
C ARG A 354 -40.76 0.60 7.76
N ASP A 355 -41.88 1.30 7.77
CA ASP A 355 -41.94 2.66 8.30
C ASP A 355 -41.43 2.71 9.74
N LEU A 356 -40.59 3.70 10.03
CA LEU A 356 -39.90 3.81 11.31
C LEU A 356 -40.06 5.23 11.86
N ASN A 357 -40.61 5.32 13.08
CA ASN A 357 -40.64 6.56 13.86
C ASN A 357 -39.51 6.50 14.89
N ILE A 358 -38.57 7.45 14.84
CA ILE A 358 -37.41 7.46 15.72
C ILE A 358 -37.09 8.86 16.22
N SER A 359 -36.51 8.97 17.41
CA SER A 359 -36.03 10.25 17.91
C SER A 359 -34.67 10.59 17.33
N GLU A 360 -34.41 11.88 17.13
CA GLU A 360 -33.11 12.38 16.68
C GLU A 360 -31.95 11.84 17.54
N GLY A 361 -30.81 11.57 16.91
CA GLY A 361 -29.57 11.11 17.56
C GLY A 361 -29.50 9.61 17.85
N ARG A 362 -30.58 8.83 17.64
CA ARG A 362 -30.54 7.37 17.79
C ARG A 362 -30.01 6.68 16.53
N MET A 363 -29.53 5.44 16.70
CA MET A 363 -29.21 4.53 15.59
C MET A 363 -30.50 3.96 14.99
N ALA A 364 -30.54 3.80 13.68
CA ALA A 364 -31.70 3.22 12.96
C ALA A 364 -31.24 2.25 11.88
N GLU A 365 -32.10 1.28 11.57
CA GLU A 365 -31.88 0.31 10.51
C GLU A 365 -33.14 0.17 9.66
N LEU A 366 -32.99 0.28 8.33
CA LEU A 366 -34.03 -0.08 7.37
C LEU A 366 -33.63 -1.38 6.68
N LYS A 367 -34.27 -2.48 7.07
CA LYS A 367 -33.94 -3.82 6.59
C LYS A 367 -34.24 -3.96 5.10
N CYS A 368 -33.34 -4.62 4.36
CA CYS A 368 -33.59 -5.03 2.98
C CYS A 368 -32.85 -6.33 2.67
N ARG A 369 -33.25 -7.41 3.36
CA ARG A 369 -32.56 -8.70 3.25
C ARG A 369 -32.90 -9.39 1.94
N THR A 370 -31.88 -9.69 1.14
CA THR A 370 -32.00 -10.35 -0.17
C THR A 370 -30.84 -11.34 -0.39
N SER A 371 -30.85 -12.08 -1.51
CA SER A 371 -29.75 -12.95 -1.92
C SER A 371 -28.41 -12.19 -1.95
N ALA A 372 -27.36 -12.82 -1.43
CA ALA A 372 -25.99 -12.29 -1.40
C ALA A 372 -25.48 -11.88 -2.79
N MET A 373 -25.91 -12.58 -3.84
CA MET A 373 -25.47 -12.36 -5.22
C MET A 373 -26.28 -11.28 -5.95
N SER A 374 -27.44 -10.86 -5.45
CA SER A 374 -28.19 -9.75 -6.06
C SER A 374 -27.57 -8.41 -5.71
N SER A 375 -27.49 -7.46 -6.64
CA SER A 375 -27.00 -6.11 -6.32
C SER A 375 -28.06 -5.32 -5.57
N VAL A 376 -27.62 -4.55 -4.57
CA VAL A 376 -28.48 -3.73 -3.70
C VAL A 376 -28.05 -2.28 -3.79
N ARG A 377 -29.00 -1.38 -4.03
CA ARG A 377 -28.79 0.07 -4.04
C ARG A 377 -29.92 0.74 -3.26
N TRP A 378 -29.60 1.79 -2.52
CA TRP A 378 -30.59 2.58 -1.77
C TRP A 378 -30.76 3.95 -2.39
N LEU A 379 -31.98 4.33 -2.71
CA LEU A 379 -32.35 5.68 -3.11
C LEU A 379 -32.78 6.47 -1.87
N LEU A 380 -32.06 7.54 -1.57
CA LEU A 380 -32.36 8.45 -0.47
C LEU A 380 -33.44 9.48 -0.88
N PRO A 381 -34.11 10.12 0.10
CA PRO A 381 -35.13 11.15 -0.15
C PRO A 381 -34.61 12.35 -0.99
N ASN A 382 -33.31 12.63 -0.93
CA ASN A 382 -32.66 13.70 -1.67
C ASN A 382 -32.31 13.32 -3.13
N GLY A 383 -32.60 12.08 -3.56
CA GLY A 383 -32.26 11.56 -4.88
C GLY A 383 -30.87 10.91 -5.00
N THR A 384 -30.05 10.93 -3.94
CA THR A 384 -28.74 10.26 -3.94
C THR A 384 -28.91 8.75 -3.89
N VAL A 385 -28.13 8.02 -4.68
CA VAL A 385 -28.08 6.55 -4.65
C VAL A 385 -26.84 6.11 -3.87
N LEU A 386 -27.04 5.27 -2.86
CA LEU A 386 -25.96 4.63 -2.11
C LEU A 386 -25.82 3.15 -2.53
N THR A 387 -24.58 2.69 -2.55
CA THR A 387 -24.14 1.31 -2.77
C THR A 387 -23.30 0.83 -1.59
N HIS A 388 -22.98 -0.46 -1.53
CA HIS A 388 -22.17 -1.02 -0.45
C HIS A 388 -20.77 -0.39 -0.34
N ALA A 389 -20.23 0.13 -1.45
CA ALA A 389 -18.96 0.86 -1.50
C ALA A 389 -19.05 2.36 -1.18
N SER A 390 -20.27 2.90 -0.98
CA SER A 390 -20.44 4.34 -0.78
C SER A 390 -19.85 4.79 0.56
N ASN A 391 -18.91 5.72 0.50
CA ASN A 391 -18.24 6.29 1.68
C ASN A 391 -19.04 7.47 2.26
N HIS A 392 -20.22 7.19 2.83
CA HIS A 392 -21.05 8.20 3.49
C HIS A 392 -20.79 8.19 5.01
N PRO A 393 -20.56 9.36 5.65
CA PRO A 393 -20.03 9.42 7.02
C PRO A 393 -20.97 8.90 8.12
N ARG A 394 -22.28 8.80 7.85
CA ARG A 394 -23.30 8.36 8.83
C ARG A 394 -24.17 7.19 8.40
N ILE A 395 -24.24 6.93 7.10
CA ILE A 395 -25.23 6.02 6.51
C ILE A 395 -24.42 5.00 5.73
N THR A 396 -24.59 3.74 6.07
CA THR A 396 -23.84 2.64 5.45
C THR A 396 -24.81 1.55 5.06
N ILE A 397 -24.48 0.81 4.01
CA ILE A 397 -25.23 -0.39 3.64
C ILE A 397 -24.46 -1.57 4.23
N LEU A 398 -25.16 -2.53 4.83
CA LEU A 398 -24.58 -3.76 5.35
C LEU A 398 -24.54 -4.84 4.25
N ASN A 399 -23.76 -5.90 4.45
CA ASN A 399 -23.65 -7.00 3.49
C ASN A 399 -24.97 -7.78 3.31
N ASP A 400 -25.94 -7.69 4.22
CA ASP A 400 -27.27 -8.28 3.98
C ASP A 400 -28.21 -7.39 3.14
N GLY A 401 -27.79 -6.15 2.82
CA GLY A 401 -28.56 -5.14 2.09
C GLY A 401 -29.23 -4.08 2.98
N THR A 402 -29.19 -4.23 4.30
CA THR A 402 -29.80 -3.31 5.27
C THR A 402 -29.11 -1.94 5.26
N LEU A 403 -29.89 -0.86 5.29
CA LEU A 403 -29.40 0.50 5.43
C LEU A 403 -29.27 0.85 6.92
N ASN A 404 -28.05 1.12 7.36
CA ASN A 404 -27.72 1.42 8.75
C ASN A 404 -27.36 2.91 8.93
N PHE A 405 -27.91 3.52 9.97
CA PHE A 405 -27.65 4.90 10.38
C PHE A 405 -26.93 4.90 11.72
N SER A 406 -25.71 5.47 11.77
CA SER A 406 -24.97 5.63 13.03
C SER A 406 -25.63 6.65 13.97
N GLN A 407 -26.18 7.73 13.39
CA GLN A 407 -27.06 8.67 14.08
C GLN A 407 -28.06 9.23 13.08
N VAL A 408 -29.33 9.33 13.46
CA VAL A 408 -30.39 9.91 12.63
C VAL A 408 -30.55 11.40 12.92
N LEU A 409 -30.67 12.21 11.87
CA LEU A 409 -30.91 13.67 11.94
C LEU A 409 -32.33 14.01 11.48
N LEU A 410 -32.87 15.16 11.91
CA LEU A 410 -34.19 15.62 11.45
C LEU A 410 -34.31 15.71 9.92
N THR A 411 -33.21 16.05 9.24
CA THR A 411 -33.11 16.12 7.78
C THR A 411 -33.18 14.77 7.07
N ASP A 412 -33.03 13.67 7.81
CA ASP A 412 -33.13 12.31 7.25
C ASP A 412 -34.59 11.87 7.10
N THR A 413 -35.58 12.69 7.46
CA THR A 413 -36.99 12.36 7.28
C THR A 413 -37.34 12.25 5.78
N GLY A 414 -37.96 11.14 5.38
CA GLY A 414 -38.44 10.94 4.02
C GLY A 414 -38.59 9.49 3.60
N VAL A 415 -38.80 9.28 2.29
CA VAL A 415 -38.96 7.95 1.69
C VAL A 415 -37.60 7.41 1.25
N TYR A 416 -37.26 6.24 1.77
CA TYR A 416 -36.09 5.47 1.36
C TYR A 416 -36.53 4.27 0.54
N THR A 417 -35.91 4.05 -0.61
CA THR A 417 -36.26 2.91 -1.48
C THR A 417 -35.07 1.98 -1.65
N CYS A 418 -35.21 0.74 -1.22
CA CYS A 418 -34.28 -0.33 -1.53
C CYS A 418 -34.59 -0.85 -2.95
N MET A 419 -33.58 -0.84 -3.81
CA MET A 419 -33.64 -1.33 -5.18
C MET A 419 -32.70 -2.53 -5.29
N VAL A 420 -33.27 -3.69 -5.59
CA VAL A 420 -32.54 -4.95 -5.74
C VAL A 420 -32.65 -5.42 -7.18
N THR A 421 -31.53 -5.80 -7.78
CA THR A 421 -31.50 -6.25 -9.18
C THR A 421 -30.71 -7.55 -9.32
N ASN A 422 -31.18 -8.42 -10.21
CA ASN A 422 -30.47 -9.61 -10.68
C ASN A 422 -30.69 -9.76 -12.20
N VAL A 423 -30.18 -10.84 -12.79
CA VAL A 423 -30.30 -11.09 -14.23
C VAL A 423 -31.74 -11.25 -14.73
N ALA A 424 -32.68 -11.64 -13.86
CA ALA A 424 -34.08 -11.89 -14.20
C ALA A 424 -34.96 -10.64 -14.07
N GLY A 425 -34.50 -9.61 -13.36
CA GLY A 425 -35.22 -8.34 -13.23
C GLY A 425 -34.91 -7.60 -11.93
N ASN A 426 -35.85 -6.72 -11.57
CA ASN A 426 -35.68 -5.76 -10.48
C ASN A 426 -36.83 -5.88 -9.48
N SER A 427 -36.53 -5.68 -8.20
CA SER A 427 -37.52 -5.59 -7.12
C SER A 427 -37.21 -4.41 -6.23
N ASN A 428 -38.26 -3.67 -5.87
CA ASN A 428 -38.12 -2.41 -5.14
C ASN A 428 -39.02 -2.48 -3.90
N ALA A 429 -38.54 -1.96 -2.77
CA ALA A 429 -39.35 -1.78 -1.57
C ALA A 429 -39.00 -0.46 -0.90
N SER A 430 -40.02 0.28 -0.48
CA SER A 430 -39.86 1.62 0.10
C SER A 430 -40.41 1.65 1.53
N ALA A 431 -39.79 2.48 2.36
CA ALA A 431 -40.26 2.80 3.71
C ALA A 431 -40.08 4.28 4.02
N TYR A 432 -40.94 4.80 4.88
CA TYR A 432 -40.88 6.16 5.38
C TYR A 432 -40.14 6.22 6.72
N LEU A 433 -39.05 6.99 6.79
CA LEU A 433 -38.36 7.31 8.03
C LEU A 433 -38.88 8.64 8.55
N ASN A 434 -39.39 8.65 9.78
CA ASN A 434 -39.90 9.84 10.45
C ASN A 434 -39.08 10.14 11.70
N VAL A 435 -38.43 11.30 11.71
CA VAL A 435 -37.52 11.70 12.78
C VAL A 435 -38.14 12.83 13.59
N SER A 436 -38.29 12.62 14.89
CA SER A 436 -38.89 13.62 15.80
C SER A 436 -37.92 14.02 16.92
N THR A 437 -38.03 15.26 17.40
CA THR A 437 -37.31 15.71 18.61
C THR A 437 -37.98 15.23 19.90
N ALA A 438 -39.22 14.74 19.81
CA ALA A 438 -39.91 14.18 20.96
C ALA A 438 -39.22 12.88 21.41
N GLU A 439 -38.98 12.76 22.71
CA GLU A 439 -38.75 11.46 23.34
C GLU A 439 -40.00 10.61 23.07
N LEU A 440 -39.95 9.80 22.01
CA LEU A 440 -40.97 8.80 21.77
C LEU A 440 -41.06 7.96 23.05
N ASN A 441 -42.19 8.06 23.75
CA ASN A 441 -42.50 7.28 24.94
C ASN A 441 -42.46 5.78 24.60
N THR A 442 -41.26 5.19 24.62
CA THR A 442 -41.04 3.77 24.44
C THR A 442 -41.32 3.07 25.76
N SER A 443 -42.58 3.07 26.20
CA SER A 443 -43.07 2.23 27.29
C SER A 443 -43.66 0.89 26.80
N ASN A 444 -43.54 0.56 25.51
CA ASN A 444 -44.13 -0.65 24.95
C ASN A 444 -43.28 -1.43 23.93
N TYR A 445 -41.97 -1.18 23.84
CA TYR A 445 -41.06 -2.02 23.07
C TYR A 445 -39.89 -2.47 23.93
N SER A 446 -39.88 -3.75 24.30
CA SER A 446 -38.76 -4.40 24.97
C SER A 446 -37.65 -4.64 23.94
N PHE A 447 -36.64 -3.77 23.93
CA PHE A 447 -35.38 -4.07 23.26
C PHE A 447 -34.41 -4.61 24.31
N PHE A 448 -33.93 -5.83 24.09
CA PHE A 448 -32.82 -6.39 24.84
C PHE A 448 -31.54 -5.72 24.34
N THR A 449 -30.91 -4.91 25.20
CA THR A 449 -29.53 -4.48 24.99
C THR A 449 -28.61 -5.64 25.37
N THR A 450 -28.09 -6.38 24.41
CA THR A 450 -26.97 -7.29 24.68
C THR A 450 -25.72 -6.46 24.89
N VAL A 451 -25.35 -6.26 26.15
CA VAL A 451 -24.02 -5.77 26.52
C VAL A 451 -23.05 -6.93 26.34
N THR A 452 -22.27 -6.90 25.27
CA THR A 452 -21.10 -7.77 25.15
C THR A 452 -20.06 -7.30 26.14
N VAL A 453 -19.94 -8.00 27.26
CA VAL A 453 -18.80 -7.86 28.16
C VAL A 453 -17.65 -8.64 27.51
N GLU A 454 -16.65 -7.94 26.99
CA GLU A 454 -15.37 -8.56 26.67
C GLU A 454 -14.72 -9.02 27.98
N THR A 455 -14.88 -10.29 28.32
CA THR A 455 -14.05 -10.93 29.32
C THR A 455 -12.70 -11.23 28.68
N THR A 456 -11.67 -10.49 29.09
CA THR A 456 -10.28 -10.86 28.83
C THR A 456 -10.03 -12.24 29.41
N GLU A 457 -9.84 -13.22 28.53
CA GLU A 457 -9.39 -14.56 28.90
C GLU A 457 -7.96 -14.45 29.46
N VAL A 458 -7.81 -14.68 30.76
CA VAL A 458 -6.52 -15.00 31.36
C VAL A 458 -6.28 -16.48 31.12
N ALA A 459 -5.19 -16.79 30.42
CA ALA A 459 -4.74 -18.15 30.16
C ALA A 459 -4.49 -18.93 31.48
N PRO A 460 -4.68 -20.26 31.49
CA PRO A 460 -4.63 -21.06 32.70
C PRO A 460 -3.19 -21.50 33.00
N GLU A 461 -2.71 -21.19 34.21
CA GLU A 461 -1.64 -21.97 34.84
C GLU A 461 -2.07 -22.41 36.24
N ASP A 462 -2.03 -23.73 36.42
CA ASP A 462 -1.88 -24.53 37.63
C ASP A 462 -2.69 -24.17 38.88
N ILE A 463 -3.60 -25.08 39.25
CA ILE A 463 -3.55 -25.81 40.53
C ILE A 463 -4.50 -27.01 40.47
N SER A 464 -3.93 -28.19 40.68
CA SER A 464 -4.58 -29.46 40.94
C SER A 464 -5.41 -29.44 42.22
N MET A 465 -6.60 -30.06 42.24
CA MET A 465 -7.00 -31.03 43.29
C MET A 465 -8.34 -31.74 43.00
N ILE A 466 -8.20 -33.07 42.89
CA ILE A 466 -9.11 -34.21 43.14
C ILE A 466 -10.48 -33.89 43.79
N PHE A 467 -11.59 -34.39 43.22
CA PHE A 467 -12.59 -35.25 43.91
C PHE A 467 -13.56 -35.94 42.91
N LYS A 468 -14.03 -37.14 43.29
CA LYS A 468 -14.71 -38.19 42.49
C LYS A 468 -16.19 -37.93 42.18
N PRO A 469 -16.78 -38.56 41.14
CA PRO A 469 -18.21 -38.49 40.85
C PRO A 469 -19.00 -39.65 41.48
N VAL A 470 -20.25 -39.38 41.89
CA VAL A 470 -21.29 -40.41 42.15
C VAL A 470 -22.63 -39.90 41.58
N PRO A 471 -23.44 -40.77 40.93
CA PRO A 471 -24.61 -40.37 40.16
C PRO A 471 -25.94 -40.64 40.90
N THR A 472 -27.00 -39.88 40.59
CA THR A 472 -28.38 -40.32 40.80
C THR A 472 -29.37 -39.74 39.78
N THR A 473 -29.94 -40.70 39.05
CA THR A 473 -31.24 -40.78 38.40
C THR A 473 -32.39 -39.96 39.04
N SER A 474 -33.26 -39.32 38.24
CA SER A 474 -34.52 -39.92 37.74
C SER A 474 -35.59 -38.87 37.37
N THR A 475 -36.23 -39.10 36.21
CA THR A 475 -37.68 -38.92 35.88
C THR A 475 -38.32 -37.53 35.79
N GLY A 476 -39.01 -37.30 34.65
CA GLY A 476 -40.43 -36.89 34.68
C GLY A 476 -40.83 -35.57 34.00
N TYR A 477 -41.15 -35.67 32.70
CA TYR A 477 -42.17 -34.96 31.90
C TYR A 477 -42.80 -33.61 32.34
N GLN A 478 -42.73 -32.68 31.37
CA GLN A 478 -43.76 -31.74 30.84
C GLN A 478 -43.96 -30.31 31.40
N PRO A 479 -44.38 -29.37 30.51
CA PRO A 479 -44.17 -27.93 30.65
C PRO A 479 -45.35 -27.23 31.31
N ALA A 480 -45.06 -26.20 32.11
CA ALA A 480 -46.06 -25.25 32.55
C ALA A 480 -45.48 -23.84 32.61
N TYR A 481 -46.25 -22.92 32.05
CA TYR A 481 -46.08 -21.47 32.06
C TYR A 481 -46.09 -20.93 33.49
N THR A 482 -45.19 -19.99 33.80
CA THR A 482 -45.35 -19.15 34.99
C THR A 482 -44.81 -17.74 34.76
N THR A 483 -45.75 -16.80 34.78
CA THR A 483 -45.57 -15.37 35.05
C THR A 483 -44.99 -15.15 36.45
N THR A 484 -43.96 -14.31 36.58
CA THR A 484 -43.37 -13.95 37.88
C THR A 484 -43.76 -12.53 38.27
N THR A 485 -44.38 -12.43 39.44
CA THR A 485 -44.72 -11.20 40.17
C THR A 485 -43.53 -10.72 41.01
N THR A 486 -43.34 -9.41 41.08
CA THR A 486 -42.36 -8.70 41.92
C THR A 486 -42.70 -8.79 43.41
N VAL A 487 -41.72 -9.08 44.27
CA VAL A 487 -41.79 -8.78 45.72
C VAL A 487 -40.46 -8.19 46.20
N LEU A 488 -40.56 -7.05 46.88
CA LEU A 488 -39.51 -6.26 47.51
C LEU A 488 -39.19 -6.81 48.91
N ILE A 489 -37.92 -6.88 49.33
CA ILE A 489 -37.55 -7.08 50.74
C ILE A 489 -36.52 -6.02 51.17
N GLN A 490 -36.86 -5.38 52.29
CA GLN A 490 -36.16 -4.30 52.98
C GLN A 490 -35.62 -4.88 54.31
N THR A 491 -34.36 -4.62 54.68
CA THR A 491 -33.82 -5.04 55.99
C THR A 491 -33.33 -3.85 56.81
N THR A 492 -33.63 -3.91 58.11
CA THR A 492 -33.48 -2.85 59.12
C THR A 492 -32.46 -3.23 60.21
N LYS A 493 -31.90 -2.18 60.84
CA LYS A 493 -31.34 -2.03 62.22
C LYS A 493 -29.82 -2.12 62.51
N MET A 494 -29.46 -1.37 63.57
CA MET A 494 -28.23 -0.66 63.98
C MET A 494 -27.54 -1.26 65.26
N PRO A 495 -26.36 -0.75 65.73
CA PRO A 495 -25.32 -1.51 66.46
C PRO A 495 -25.18 -1.25 67.99
N LYS A 496 -24.28 -1.98 68.69
CA LYS A 496 -23.76 -1.68 70.04
C LYS A 496 -22.29 -2.11 70.25
N GLN A 497 -21.56 -1.31 71.05
CA GLN A 497 -20.11 -1.28 71.39
C GLN A 497 -19.68 -2.23 72.53
N VAL A 498 -18.38 -2.62 72.63
CA VAL A 498 -17.51 -2.74 73.85
C VAL A 498 -16.00 -2.69 73.46
N ALA A 499 -15.11 -2.28 74.39
CA ALA A 499 -13.75 -1.72 74.25
C ALA A 499 -12.52 -2.64 74.58
N VAL A 500 -11.35 -2.34 73.95
CA VAL A 500 -9.90 -2.25 74.41
C VAL A 500 -9.21 -3.50 75.05
N PRO A 501 -7.93 -3.91 74.74
CA PRO A 501 -6.69 -3.11 74.87
C PRO A 501 -5.51 -3.29 73.88
N THR A 502 -4.54 -2.40 74.06
CA THR A 502 -3.26 -2.09 73.37
C THR A 502 -2.06 -2.99 73.69
N SER A 503 -1.18 -3.24 72.71
CA SER A 503 0.30 -3.27 72.87
C SER A 503 1.08 -3.37 71.53
N ASP A 504 2.08 -2.50 71.38
CA ASP A 504 3.35 -2.57 70.62
C ASP A 504 3.44 -3.15 69.20
N ALA A 505 3.71 -2.26 68.23
CA ALA A 505 4.58 -2.51 67.06
C ALA A 505 4.98 -1.20 66.36
N GLY A 506 5.63 -0.27 67.07
CA GLY A 506 6.31 0.87 66.45
C GLY A 506 7.77 0.49 66.18
N ASP A 507 8.12 0.17 64.93
CA ASP A 507 9.49 0.38 64.38
C ASP A 507 9.71 -0.08 62.92
N LYS A 508 8.70 -0.60 62.20
CA LYS A 508 8.89 -1.03 60.79
C LYS A 508 8.21 -0.19 59.71
N MET A 509 7.49 0.87 60.07
CA MET A 509 6.79 1.71 59.08
C MET A 509 7.60 2.96 58.66
N GLN A 510 8.55 3.42 59.48
CA GLN A 510 9.23 4.71 59.26
C GLN A 510 10.29 4.70 58.15
N THR A 511 10.82 3.53 57.76
CA THR A 511 11.90 3.42 56.77
C THR A 511 11.41 3.42 55.32
N SER A 512 10.14 3.08 55.06
CA SER A 512 9.59 3.03 53.70
C SER A 512 9.19 4.40 53.15
N LEU A 513 8.77 5.33 54.01
CA LEU A 513 8.30 6.65 53.58
C LEU A 513 9.46 7.58 53.16
N ASP A 514 10.63 7.41 53.79
CA ASP A 514 11.81 8.22 53.52
C ASP A 514 12.50 7.82 52.20
N GLU A 515 12.43 6.54 51.81
CA GLU A 515 12.87 6.07 50.48
C GLU A 515 11.95 6.57 49.34
N VAL A 516 10.64 6.63 49.57
CA VAL A 516 9.67 7.15 48.60
C VAL A 516 9.83 8.67 48.40
N MET A 517 10.18 9.42 49.44
CA MET A 517 10.50 10.85 49.30
C MET A 517 11.82 11.11 48.57
N LYS A 518 12.79 10.18 48.65
CA LYS A 518 14.10 10.29 48.00
C LYS A 518 14.03 9.98 46.51
N THR A 519 13.27 8.96 46.11
CA THR A 519 13.04 8.60 44.70
C THR A 519 12.24 9.65 43.95
N THR A 520 11.24 10.27 44.59
CA THR A 520 10.43 11.34 43.98
C THR A 520 11.23 12.61 43.71
N LYS A 521 12.18 12.97 44.59
CA LYS A 521 13.09 14.12 44.38
C LYS A 521 14.07 13.90 43.20
N ILE A 522 14.51 12.66 42.97
CA ILE A 522 15.40 12.33 41.83
C ILE A 522 14.65 12.44 40.50
N ILE A 523 13.39 11.99 40.46
CA ILE A 523 12.56 12.05 39.24
C ILE A 523 12.25 13.51 38.87
N ILE A 524 11.87 14.34 39.85
CA ILE A 524 11.63 15.78 39.62
C ILE A 524 12.93 16.46 39.15
N GLY A 525 14.07 16.12 39.75
CA GLY A 525 15.38 16.64 39.32
C GLY A 525 15.74 16.28 37.88
N CYS A 526 15.49 15.04 37.46
CA CYS A 526 15.70 14.61 36.08
C CYS A 526 14.78 15.36 35.10
N PHE A 527 13.51 15.56 35.45
CA PHE A 527 12.56 16.27 34.60
C PHE A 527 12.95 17.75 34.39
N VAL A 528 13.41 18.42 35.46
CA VAL A 528 13.91 19.80 35.37
C VAL A 528 15.22 19.87 34.56
N ALA A 529 16.12 18.89 34.69
CA ALA A 529 17.36 18.85 33.91
C ALA A 529 17.11 18.65 32.41
N VAL A 530 16.19 17.74 32.05
CA VAL A 530 15.83 17.46 30.65
C VAL A 530 15.14 18.67 30.01
N THR A 531 14.23 19.34 30.73
CA THR A 531 13.55 20.54 30.24
C THR A 531 14.52 21.72 30.05
N LEU A 532 15.49 21.90 30.95
CA LEU A 532 16.55 22.91 30.79
C LEU A 532 17.47 22.63 29.60
N LEU A 533 17.85 21.36 29.39
CA LEU A 533 18.64 20.96 28.22
C LEU A 533 17.88 21.17 26.91
N ALA A 534 16.60 20.83 26.87
CA ALA A 534 15.75 21.09 25.70
C ALA A 534 15.62 22.59 25.39
N ALA A 535 15.45 23.43 26.42
CA ALA A 535 15.41 24.88 26.26
C ALA A 535 16.75 25.44 25.76
N ALA A 536 17.88 24.95 26.28
CA ALA A 536 19.21 25.35 25.81
C ALA A 536 19.43 24.95 24.34
N MET A 537 19.01 23.74 23.95
CA MET A 537 19.11 23.26 22.57
C MET A 537 18.24 24.10 21.62
N LEU A 538 17.04 24.52 22.02
CA LEU A 538 16.19 25.43 21.24
C LEU A 538 16.84 26.81 21.06
N ILE A 539 17.49 27.35 22.09
CA ILE A 539 18.23 28.62 22.00
C ILE A 539 19.44 28.49 21.05
N VAL A 540 20.14 27.36 21.08
CA VAL A 540 21.26 27.08 20.17
C VAL A 540 20.75 26.96 18.73
N PHE A 541 19.65 26.25 18.49
CA PHE A 541 19.00 26.16 17.18
C PHE A 541 18.54 27.52 16.67
N TYR A 542 17.95 28.35 17.54
CA TYR A 542 17.55 29.71 17.18
C TYR A 542 18.75 30.59 16.80
N LYS A 543 19.87 30.51 17.54
CA LYS A 543 21.11 31.23 17.20
C LYS A 543 21.76 30.71 15.91
N LEU A 544 21.75 29.40 15.67
CA LEU A 544 22.25 28.80 14.42
C LEU A 544 21.40 29.24 13.21
N ARG A 545 20.08 29.22 13.35
CA ARG A 545 19.14 29.68 12.31
C ARG A 545 19.32 31.16 12.01
N LYS A 546 19.48 32.01 13.02
CA LYS A 546 19.75 33.45 12.85
C LYS A 546 21.09 33.73 12.14
N ARG A 547 22.14 32.95 12.44
CA ARG A 547 23.43 33.02 11.71
C ARG A 547 23.31 32.57 10.25
N HIS A 548 22.47 31.57 9.96
CA HIS A 548 22.21 31.13 8.59
C HIS A 548 21.43 32.18 7.78
N GLN A 549 20.47 32.86 8.42
CA GLN A 549 19.69 33.94 7.79
C GLN A 549 20.55 35.17 7.48
N GLN A 550 21.49 35.54 8.35
CA GLN A 550 22.44 36.63 8.10
C GLN A 550 23.47 36.34 7.00
N ARG A 551 23.80 35.07 6.74
CA ARG A 551 24.64 34.68 5.59
C ARG A 551 23.88 34.71 4.27
N SER A 552 22.57 34.45 4.29
CA SER A 552 21.76 34.39 3.07
C SER A 552 21.45 35.78 2.49
N THR A 553 21.42 36.84 3.31
CA THR A 553 21.17 38.22 2.84
C THR A 553 22.39 38.90 2.23
N VAL A 554 23.61 38.39 2.46
CA VAL A 554 24.85 38.94 1.88
C VAL A 554 25.14 38.37 0.49
N ALA A 555 24.56 37.23 0.12
CA ALA A 555 24.76 36.61 -1.20
C ALA A 555 23.79 37.12 -2.29
N ALA A 556 22.69 37.80 -1.92
CA ALA A 556 21.67 38.26 -2.86
C ALA A 556 21.86 39.71 -3.37
N ALA A 557 22.96 40.37 -3.02
CA ALA A 557 23.26 41.75 -3.41
C ALA A 557 24.53 41.86 -4.28
N ARG A 558 24.53 41.22 -5.45
CA ARG A 558 25.44 41.54 -6.57
C ARG A 558 24.71 41.46 -7.92
N THR A 559 24.07 42.59 -8.25
CA THR A 559 24.06 43.29 -9.56
C THR A 559 23.84 42.50 -10.86
N VAL A 560 22.70 42.74 -11.51
CA VAL A 560 22.57 42.87 -12.98
C VAL A 560 21.69 44.09 -13.28
N GLU A 561 22.29 45.17 -13.78
CA GLU A 561 21.60 46.32 -14.39
C GLU A 561 21.21 45.97 -15.84
N ILE A 562 19.97 46.29 -16.21
CA ILE A 562 19.45 46.17 -17.58
C ILE A 562 19.33 47.58 -18.16
N ILE A 563 20.00 47.82 -19.29
CA ILE A 563 19.89 49.04 -20.09
C ILE A 563 18.77 48.84 -21.11
N GLN A 564 17.78 49.75 -21.14
CA GLN A 564 16.78 49.87 -22.21
C GLN A 564 17.31 50.75 -23.35
N VAL A 565 16.94 50.41 -24.60
CA VAL A 565 17.00 51.32 -25.75
C VAL A 565 15.73 51.13 -26.59
N ASP A 566 15.09 52.26 -26.92
CA ASP A 566 13.80 52.42 -27.61
C ASP A 566 13.87 52.31 -29.16
N GLU A 567 12.66 52.09 -29.70
CA GLU A 567 12.05 52.38 -31.03
C GLU A 567 12.90 52.77 -32.25
N ASP A 568 12.59 52.14 -33.41
CA ASP A 568 12.00 52.83 -34.58
C ASP A 568 11.60 51.86 -35.72
N ILE A 569 10.42 52.10 -36.30
CA ILE A 569 9.87 51.47 -37.52
C ILE A 569 10.04 52.44 -38.71
N PRO A 570 10.18 52.00 -39.97
CA PRO A 570 9.07 52.25 -40.91
C PRO A 570 8.74 51.11 -41.89
N SER A 571 7.55 51.30 -42.46
CA SER A 571 6.67 50.53 -43.34
C SER A 571 7.16 50.17 -44.75
N GLY A 572 6.51 49.14 -45.35
CA GLY A 572 6.40 48.98 -46.80
C GLY A 572 6.05 47.56 -47.28
N SER A 573 4.84 47.37 -47.83
CA SER A 573 4.38 46.19 -48.58
C SER A 573 4.06 46.61 -50.04
N PRO A 574 3.62 45.74 -50.98
CA PRO A 574 3.91 44.32 -51.27
C PRO A 574 4.32 44.12 -52.77
N THR A 575 4.75 42.93 -53.20
CA THR A 575 4.42 42.30 -54.52
C THR A 575 5.19 40.99 -54.80
N GLY A 576 4.43 39.89 -54.93
CA GLY A 576 4.39 38.99 -56.11
C GLY A 576 5.58 38.12 -56.58
N VAL A 577 5.46 36.82 -56.30
CA VAL A 577 5.60 35.63 -57.21
C VAL A 577 6.99 35.12 -57.68
N SER A 578 7.26 33.84 -57.32
CA SER A 578 8.10 32.77 -57.92
C SER A 578 9.60 33.05 -58.17
N GLY A 579 10.58 32.17 -57.92
CA GLY A 579 10.64 30.77 -57.51
C GLY A 579 12.09 30.28 -57.70
N GLU A 580 12.48 29.31 -56.88
CA GLU A 580 13.63 28.39 -57.01
C GLU A 580 15.09 28.91 -56.89
N GLY A 581 15.77 28.41 -55.85
CA GLY A 581 17.22 28.19 -55.85
C GLY A 581 17.88 28.34 -54.48
N ALA A 582 18.09 27.21 -53.76
CA ALA A 582 19.27 26.85 -52.96
C ALA A 582 18.90 25.96 -51.76
N VAL A 583 19.33 24.69 -51.67
CA VAL A 583 20.64 24.14 -51.26
C VAL A 583 20.47 23.36 -49.93
N VAL A 584 21.00 22.12 -49.99
CA VAL A 584 20.98 20.95 -49.09
C VAL A 584 21.92 21.15 -47.87
N LEU A 585 21.61 20.74 -46.62
CA LEU A 585 21.88 19.45 -45.92
C LEU A 585 21.58 19.62 -44.39
N PRO A 586 21.41 18.56 -43.56
CA PRO A 586 20.69 17.30 -43.72
C PRO A 586 19.69 16.97 -42.57
N THR A 587 18.94 15.89 -42.82
CA THR A 587 17.90 15.17 -42.06
C THR A 587 18.41 14.11 -41.07
N ILE A 588 17.67 13.85 -39.97
CA ILE A 588 17.45 12.54 -39.28
C ILE A 588 16.06 12.63 -38.59
N HIS A 589 14.94 12.10 -39.10
CA HIS A 589 14.41 10.72 -39.08
C HIS A 589 14.22 10.07 -37.70
N ASP A 590 13.03 10.24 -37.11
CA ASP A 590 12.50 9.36 -36.05
C ASP A 590 11.61 8.27 -36.67
N HIS A 591 12.11 7.03 -36.60
CA HIS A 591 11.38 5.82 -36.91
C HIS A 591 10.72 5.28 -35.64
N MET A 592 9.41 4.99 -35.73
CA MET A 592 8.74 3.98 -34.90
C MET A 592 9.42 2.62 -35.09
N ASN A 593 9.75 1.89 -34.02
CA ASN A 593 9.48 0.45 -33.99
C ASN A 593 9.54 -0.21 -32.61
N TYR A 594 8.50 -1.03 -32.41
CA TYR A 594 8.43 -2.19 -31.55
C TYR A 594 9.66 -3.11 -31.66
N ASN A 595 10.06 -3.75 -30.56
CA ASN A 595 10.61 -5.11 -30.53
C ASN A 595 10.43 -5.70 -29.11
N THR A 596 9.51 -6.64 -28.92
CA THR A 596 9.73 -8.10 -28.87
C THR A 596 10.88 -8.56 -27.96
N TYR A 597 10.51 -9.10 -26.79
CA TYR A 597 11.35 -9.99 -25.98
C TYR A 597 11.11 -11.44 -26.43
N LYS A 598 12.18 -12.11 -26.88
CA LYS A 598 12.27 -13.58 -27.00
C LYS A 598 12.84 -14.15 -25.70
N PRO A 599 12.31 -15.25 -25.15
CA PRO A 599 13.01 -16.04 -24.14
C PRO A 599 13.99 -17.02 -24.80
N ALA A 600 15.13 -17.24 -24.15
CA ALA A 600 16.08 -18.29 -24.48
C ALA A 600 15.61 -19.62 -23.86
N HIS A 601 15.38 -20.65 -24.69
CA HIS A 601 15.21 -22.02 -24.25
C HIS A 601 16.43 -22.87 -24.61
N HIS A 602 16.89 -23.63 -23.61
CA HIS A 602 17.81 -24.75 -23.76
C HIS A 602 17.27 -25.80 -24.74
N GLY A 603 18.17 -26.32 -25.56
CA GLY A 603 17.87 -27.33 -26.55
C GLY A 603 17.64 -28.72 -25.98
N ALA A 604 16.72 -29.44 -26.63
CA ALA A 604 16.75 -30.88 -26.76
C ALA A 604 16.25 -31.23 -28.17
N HIS A 605 17.14 -31.81 -28.97
CA HIS A 605 16.86 -32.49 -30.23
C HIS A 605 15.85 -33.62 -30.01
N TRP A 606 14.80 -33.75 -30.84
CA TRP A 606 14.33 -35.03 -31.40
C TRP A 606 13.50 -34.76 -32.68
N THR A 607 13.59 -35.69 -33.61
CA THR A 607 13.29 -35.64 -35.05
C THR A 607 11.80 -35.54 -35.41
N ALA A 608 11.49 -34.75 -36.44
CA ALA A 608 10.21 -34.74 -37.14
C ALA A 608 10.10 -35.91 -38.12
N ASN A 609 8.90 -36.51 -38.20
CA ASN A 609 8.42 -37.25 -39.36
C ASN A 609 7.16 -36.57 -39.89
N SER A 610 7.10 -36.50 -41.22
CA SER A 610 6.23 -35.72 -42.10
C SER A 610 5.03 -36.53 -42.59
N ILE A 611 3.83 -35.94 -42.55
CA ILE A 611 2.65 -36.14 -43.45
C ILE A 611 1.75 -34.90 -43.18
N GLY A 612 1.33 -34.01 -44.09
CA GLY A 612 0.91 -34.16 -45.48
C GLY A 612 -0.63 -34.15 -45.54
N ASN A 613 -1.28 -32.99 -45.75
CA ASN A 613 -2.43 -32.86 -46.68
C ASN A 613 -3.05 -31.45 -46.69
N SER A 614 -3.19 -30.99 -47.92
CA SER A 614 -3.88 -29.82 -48.45
C SER A 614 -5.41 -30.00 -48.50
N LEU A 615 -6.17 -28.89 -48.44
CA LEU A 615 -7.25 -28.60 -49.41
C LEU A 615 -7.77 -27.14 -49.31
N HIS A 616 -7.85 -26.52 -50.49
CA HIS A 616 -8.60 -25.34 -50.95
C HIS A 616 -10.01 -25.18 -50.38
N SER A 617 -10.77 -24.08 -50.49
CA SER A 617 -10.67 -22.68 -50.94
C SER A 617 -12.09 -22.12 -50.82
N THR A 618 -12.30 -20.84 -50.48
CA THR A 618 -13.24 -19.97 -51.24
C THR A 618 -13.15 -18.53 -50.75
N ILE A 619 -13.01 -17.66 -51.74
CA ILE A 619 -12.97 -16.20 -51.69
C ILE A 619 -14.40 -15.68 -51.84
N THR A 620 -14.80 -14.72 -51.02
CA THR A 620 -15.80 -13.70 -51.38
C THR A 620 -15.39 -12.37 -50.78
N THR A 621 -15.37 -11.35 -51.64
CA THR A 621 -14.87 -9.99 -51.42
C THR A 621 -16.03 -8.97 -51.35
N ILE A 622 -15.77 -7.90 -50.58
CA ILE A 622 -16.36 -6.53 -50.61
C ILE A 622 -17.60 -6.24 -49.75
N SER A 623 -17.41 -5.42 -48.70
CA SER A 623 -17.90 -4.02 -48.64
C SER A 623 -17.32 -3.26 -47.43
N GLU A 624 -16.96 -1.98 -47.64
CA GLU A 624 -16.22 -1.04 -46.78
C GLU A 624 -16.95 -0.61 -45.48
N PRO A 625 -16.23 -0.08 -44.47
CA PRO A 625 -16.82 0.43 -43.23
C PRO A 625 -17.14 1.95 -43.29
N TYR A 626 -18.30 2.31 -42.76
CA TYR A 626 -18.73 3.68 -42.48
C TYR A 626 -17.85 4.34 -41.41
N ILE A 627 -17.36 5.55 -41.71
CA ILE A 627 -16.69 6.47 -40.77
C ILE A 627 -17.77 7.40 -40.18
N ILE A 628 -17.94 7.37 -38.85
CA ILE A 628 -18.77 8.33 -38.12
C ILE A 628 -17.84 9.43 -37.58
N GLN A 629 -17.95 10.63 -38.16
CA GLN A 629 -17.40 11.87 -37.61
C GLN A 629 -18.41 12.47 -36.61
N THR A 630 -18.00 12.66 -35.36
CA THR A 630 -18.77 13.44 -34.38
C THR A 630 -18.22 14.86 -34.29
N HIS A 631 -19.01 15.83 -34.76
CA HIS A 631 -18.79 17.26 -34.53
C HIS A 631 -19.26 17.65 -33.12
N THR A 632 -18.37 18.25 -32.33
CA THR A 632 -18.65 18.96 -31.09
C THR A 632 -19.32 20.30 -31.38
N LYS A 633 -20.50 20.54 -30.80
CA LYS A 633 -21.26 21.79 -30.92
C LYS A 633 -21.21 22.52 -29.57
N GLU A 634 -20.36 23.54 -29.47
CA GLU A 634 -20.39 24.52 -28.38
C GLU A 634 -21.65 25.39 -28.49
N LYS A 635 -22.36 25.56 -27.37
CA LYS A 635 -23.45 26.50 -27.19
C LYS A 635 -22.90 27.76 -26.51
N SER A 636 -22.86 28.87 -27.25
CA SER A 636 -22.73 30.22 -26.71
C SER A 636 -24.07 30.68 -26.12
N HIS A 637 -24.06 31.12 -24.86
CA HIS A 637 -25.13 31.94 -24.28
C HIS A 637 -24.74 33.41 -24.40
N ALA A 638 -25.66 34.21 -24.96
CA ALA A 638 -25.63 35.65 -24.94
C ALA A 638 -26.77 36.12 -24.03
N GLU A 639 -26.43 36.87 -22.98
CA GLU A 639 -27.37 37.70 -22.24
C GLU A 639 -27.37 39.11 -22.85
N GLY A 640 -28.56 39.62 -23.10
CA GLY A 640 -28.83 41.02 -23.38
C GLY A 640 -29.82 41.55 -22.35
N THR A 641 -29.54 42.78 -21.91
CA THR A 641 -30.30 43.71 -21.05
C THR A 641 -30.50 43.37 -19.59
#